data_AF-A0A927XPR1-F1
#
_entry.id   AF-A0A927XPR1-F1
#
_cell.length_a   1.000
_cell.length_b   1.000
_cell.length_c   1.000
_cell.angle_alpha   90.00
_cell.angle_beta   90.00
_cell.angle_gamma   90.00
#
_symmetry.space_group_name_H-M   'P 1'
#
loop_
_entity.id
_entity.type
_entity.pdbx_description
1 polymer ?
#
loop_
_entity_poly.entity_id
_entity_poly.type
_entity_poly.pdbx_seq_one_letter_code
_entity_poly.pdbx_strand_id
1 'polypeptide(L)'
;MMKKWLSAFILSLLVLLAAATAMAAEAMDITAECSLKASYNQRSQKLIQDKKYTTYWESGKSKTPWLSVTAPAGMPIHGLYICFGTMPETWEIQVHDGNDWMPYQQGDTRFLHSYVGIPEGAEKVRIIASSDKKIALKINEIYILSEGDVPSWVQRWEPTHEKADILFVSTHPDDELIFFGGAIPTYAAEQQRKVVVAYFTSSNIARSSELLNGLWHMGVRNYPVIGDFKDAYAKSLSAAYKGAGGREKVMEWMTGLYRQFQPEVVVTQDKDGEYGHFQHKMVAEAAQLCVEYAAAEGQYMESFMEHGTWQVKKLYLHLWPENQITFDWDVPLVSMNGSTGLELAIEAYDLHKTQASSGMSVTKTGSEYDNRVFGLAYTAVGEDVRKDDFLENIYDSVGSFTEVEPTAAPTPAPTPMPAYVSVMPQLNEKGFIDEGEFIYSNEEEGLWIFVDETSKVIIQRKYDATQPLTWFECELWGDVEKGEVLKTTQNDPEKMGKVRVDATETAKKHGVVFAMNTDYYTYRVAVNNSRKTGVVIRDGRILYDDRYDADEISDSLFPNLDTLAFYPDGSLSVHHSYELTAQDYIDRGAYDVFSFGPYLIKDGKLSERAYDTSNTRNPRAAIGMVEPGHYVAIMCEGRLQRSSGVTMSYLAKLMRSKNCQVAFNIDGGQTAVVVFMGKQLNKIGAYDGGKTNSRPTSEVVGIGHSDQVGIYEVK
;
A
#
# COMPACT_ATOMS: atom_id res chain seq x y z
N MET A 1 -52.02 13.70 -26.70
CA MET A 1 -51.28 12.42 -26.59
C MET A 1 -49.81 12.57 -26.15
N MET A 2 -49.16 13.75 -26.27
CA MET A 2 -47.74 13.92 -25.91
C MET A 2 -47.40 13.96 -24.40
N LYS A 3 -48.36 14.27 -23.51
CA LYS A 3 -48.10 14.36 -22.06
C LYS A 3 -48.01 12.99 -21.34
N LYS A 4 -48.49 11.90 -21.94
CA LYS A 4 -48.41 10.55 -21.33
C LYS A 4 -47.14 9.79 -21.70
N TRP A 5 -46.46 10.18 -22.79
CA TRP A 5 -45.20 9.57 -23.23
C TRP A 5 -43.97 10.20 -22.56
N LEU A 6 -44.04 11.48 -22.19
CA LEU A 6 -42.95 12.16 -21.48
C LEU A 6 -42.79 11.64 -20.03
N SER A 7 -43.89 11.31 -19.36
CA SER A 7 -43.86 10.75 -17.99
C SER A 7 -43.33 9.32 -17.95
N ALA A 8 -43.58 8.51 -18.99
CA ALA A 8 -43.05 7.15 -19.09
C ALA A 8 -41.55 7.16 -19.39
N PHE A 9 -41.08 8.09 -20.23
CA PHE A 9 -39.66 8.21 -20.57
C PHE A 9 -38.81 8.74 -19.41
N ILE A 10 -39.36 9.67 -18.62
CA ILE A 10 -38.71 10.21 -17.40
C ILE A 10 -38.69 9.15 -16.28
N LEU A 11 -39.73 8.32 -16.16
CA LEU A 11 -39.74 7.21 -15.17
C LEU A 11 -38.79 6.07 -15.57
N SER A 12 -38.64 5.77 -16.87
CA SER A 12 -37.64 4.79 -17.34
C SER A 12 -36.21 5.35 -17.30
N LEU A 13 -36.00 6.65 -17.50
CA LEU A 13 -34.70 7.29 -17.26
C LEU A 13 -34.36 7.33 -15.77
N LEU A 14 -35.33 7.57 -14.88
CA LEU A 14 -35.13 7.53 -13.42
C LEU A 14 -34.85 6.11 -12.89
N VAL A 15 -35.37 5.06 -13.53
CA VAL A 15 -35.04 3.67 -13.17
C VAL A 15 -33.71 3.21 -13.80
N LEU A 16 -33.26 3.83 -14.89
CA LEU A 16 -31.93 3.59 -15.49
C LEU A 16 -30.81 4.48 -14.90
N LEU A 17 -31.14 5.62 -14.29
CA LEU A 17 -30.23 6.51 -13.53
C LEU A 17 -30.22 6.22 -12.02
N ALA A 18 -31.18 5.45 -11.50
CA ALA A 18 -31.16 4.93 -10.13
C ALA A 18 -30.33 3.64 -9.97
N ALA A 19 -29.61 3.22 -11.01
CA ALA A 19 -28.37 2.46 -10.83
C ALA A 19 -27.19 3.42 -10.57
N ALA A 20 -27.42 4.44 -9.73
CA ALA A 20 -26.35 5.12 -9.04
C ALA A 20 -25.69 4.04 -8.18
N THR A 21 -24.44 3.74 -8.47
CA THR A 21 -23.59 2.83 -7.73
C THR A 21 -23.60 3.25 -6.27
N ALA A 22 -24.46 2.62 -5.46
CA ALA A 22 -24.20 2.49 -4.05
C ALA A 22 -22.87 1.75 -3.95
N MET A 23 -21.78 2.51 -3.77
CA MET A 23 -20.44 1.95 -3.57
C MET A 23 -20.54 1.01 -2.37
N ALA A 24 -20.40 -0.28 -2.64
CA ALA A 24 -20.55 -1.31 -1.62
C ALA A 24 -19.48 -1.09 -0.53
N ALA A 25 -19.84 -1.24 0.75
CA ALA A 25 -18.83 -1.27 1.80
C ALA A 25 -17.87 -2.44 1.56
N GLU A 26 -16.61 -2.37 2.00
CA GLU A 26 -15.71 -3.54 1.98
C GLU A 26 -16.35 -4.70 2.76
N ALA A 27 -16.27 -5.92 2.20
CA ALA A 27 -16.83 -7.11 2.79
C ALA A 27 -16.12 -7.45 4.12
N MET A 28 -16.91 -7.60 5.19
CA MET A 28 -16.38 -8.00 6.49
C MET A 28 -16.06 -9.50 6.54
N ASP A 29 -14.95 -9.86 7.20
CA ASP A 29 -14.62 -11.23 7.64
C ASP A 29 -15.59 -11.68 8.75
N ILE A 30 -16.58 -12.51 8.39
CA ILE A 30 -17.60 -13.08 9.28
C ILE A 30 -17.31 -14.54 9.65
N THR A 31 -16.04 -14.94 9.57
CA THR A 31 -15.61 -16.33 9.78
C THR A 31 -15.90 -16.83 11.19
N ALA A 32 -15.74 -15.98 12.20
CA ALA A 32 -15.91 -16.33 13.61
C ALA A 32 -17.39 -16.54 13.99
N GLU A 33 -18.29 -15.92 13.23
CA GLU A 33 -19.74 -16.00 13.40
C GLU A 33 -20.35 -17.20 12.65
N CYS A 34 -19.61 -17.75 11.69
CA CYS A 34 -20.03 -18.92 10.91
C CYS A 34 -19.85 -20.24 11.68
N SER A 35 -20.73 -21.20 11.42
CA SER A 35 -20.60 -22.57 11.92
C SER A 35 -19.96 -23.47 10.88
N LEU A 36 -18.87 -24.14 11.23
CA LEU A 36 -18.17 -25.11 10.38
C LEU A 36 -18.56 -26.56 10.70
N LYS A 37 -18.73 -27.39 9.67
CA LYS A 37 -18.92 -28.85 9.79
C LYS A 37 -18.16 -29.55 8.68
N ALA A 38 -17.56 -30.70 8.97
CA ALA A 38 -16.83 -31.49 7.98
C ALA A 38 -17.36 -32.93 7.89
N SER A 39 -17.06 -33.58 6.76
CA SER A 39 -17.52 -34.93 6.44
C SER A 39 -17.05 -35.99 7.45
N TYR A 40 -15.79 -35.95 7.86
CA TYR A 40 -15.17 -36.88 8.82
C TYR A 40 -14.02 -36.19 9.57
N ASN A 41 -13.89 -36.47 10.88
CA ASN A 41 -12.92 -35.88 11.82
C ASN A 41 -13.11 -34.37 12.07
N GLN A 42 -13.80 -34.03 13.17
CA GLN A 42 -13.98 -32.65 13.63
C GLN A 42 -12.85 -32.17 14.55
N ARG A 43 -11.86 -33.02 14.87
CA ARG A 43 -10.75 -32.59 15.75
C ARG A 43 -9.98 -31.47 15.09
N SER A 44 -9.68 -30.44 15.87
CA SER A 44 -8.86 -29.30 15.44
C SER A 44 -9.44 -28.46 14.30
N GLN A 45 -10.75 -28.47 14.04
CA GLN A 45 -11.39 -27.56 13.08
C GLN A 45 -11.15 -26.07 13.37
N LYS A 46 -10.87 -25.73 14.63
CA LYS A 46 -10.42 -24.39 15.04
C LYS A 46 -9.14 -23.92 14.34
N LEU A 47 -8.32 -24.85 13.81
CA LEU A 47 -7.09 -24.51 13.08
C LEU A 47 -7.36 -23.94 11.69
N ILE A 48 -8.58 -24.01 11.16
CA ILE A 48 -8.95 -23.37 9.87
C ILE A 48 -9.20 -21.86 10.07
N GLN A 49 -9.25 -21.40 11.33
CA GLN A 49 -9.64 -20.04 11.71
C GLN A 49 -8.67 -19.45 12.74
N ASP A 50 -7.50 -20.07 12.97
CA ASP A 50 -6.57 -19.61 13.99
C ASP A 50 -5.61 -18.52 13.48
N LYS A 51 -5.79 -18.10 12.22
CA LYS A 51 -5.06 -17.04 11.52
C LYS A 51 -3.55 -17.33 11.47
N LYS A 52 -3.20 -18.61 11.34
CA LYS A 52 -1.82 -19.11 11.31
C LYS A 52 -1.63 -20.08 10.15
N TYR A 53 -0.87 -19.64 9.15
CA TYR A 53 -0.45 -20.50 8.03
C TYR A 53 0.47 -21.66 8.45
N THR A 54 1.03 -21.63 9.66
CA THR A 54 1.85 -22.72 10.23
C THR A 54 1.03 -23.93 10.68
N THR A 55 -0.28 -23.76 10.80
CA THR A 55 -1.24 -24.80 11.20
C THR A 55 -2.16 -25.13 10.03
N TYR A 56 -2.74 -26.32 10.08
CA TYR A 56 -3.74 -26.74 9.12
C TYR A 56 -4.72 -27.71 9.75
N TRP A 57 -5.93 -27.72 9.23
CA TRP A 57 -6.88 -28.80 9.44
C TRP A 57 -6.78 -29.81 8.31
N GLU A 58 -6.98 -31.09 8.65
CA GLU A 58 -7.04 -32.19 7.71
C GLU A 58 -8.30 -33.03 7.96
N SER A 59 -9.11 -33.23 6.93
CA SER A 59 -10.29 -34.08 7.01
C SER A 59 -9.93 -35.56 7.16
N GLY A 60 -10.89 -36.38 7.58
CA GLY A 60 -10.79 -37.83 7.37
C GLY A 60 -10.69 -38.19 5.87
N LYS A 61 -10.00 -39.28 5.55
CA LYS A 61 -9.80 -39.71 4.16
C LYS A 61 -11.08 -40.30 3.55
N SER A 62 -11.54 -39.74 2.45
CA SER A 62 -12.67 -40.26 1.66
C SER A 62 -12.49 -39.92 0.17
N LYS A 63 -13.37 -40.42 -0.71
CA LYS A 63 -13.32 -40.03 -2.14
C LYS A 63 -13.82 -38.61 -2.38
N THR A 64 -14.66 -38.12 -1.47
CA THR A 64 -15.33 -36.82 -1.57
C THR A 64 -15.33 -36.07 -0.23
N PRO A 65 -14.15 -35.77 0.36
CA PRO A 65 -14.10 -35.02 1.61
C PRO A 65 -14.65 -33.61 1.40
N TRP A 66 -15.36 -33.09 2.40
CA TRP A 66 -15.98 -31.78 2.33
C TRP A 66 -15.92 -31.03 3.66
N LEU A 67 -15.93 -29.70 3.55
CA LEU A 67 -16.11 -28.73 4.63
C LEU A 67 -17.31 -27.85 4.28
N SER A 68 -18.34 -27.83 5.12
CA SER A 68 -19.49 -26.94 4.98
C SER A 68 -19.43 -25.79 5.98
N VAL A 69 -19.85 -24.62 5.53
CA VAL A 69 -19.98 -23.38 6.29
C VAL A 69 -21.46 -23.02 6.32
N THR A 70 -21.97 -22.68 7.51
CA THR A 70 -23.32 -22.14 7.70
C THR A 70 -23.21 -20.73 8.25
N ALA A 71 -23.80 -19.77 7.54
CA ALA A 71 -23.84 -18.37 7.91
C ALA A 71 -24.76 -18.15 9.12
N PRO A 72 -24.50 -17.12 9.95
CA PRO A 72 -25.43 -16.71 10.99
C PRO A 72 -26.66 -16.02 10.36
N ALA A 73 -27.77 -16.00 11.10
CA ALA A 73 -29.02 -15.42 10.61
C ALA A 73 -28.85 -13.93 10.25
N GLY A 74 -29.24 -13.56 9.02
CA GLY A 74 -29.17 -12.18 8.54
C GLY A 74 -27.80 -11.70 8.05
N MET A 75 -26.77 -12.57 8.01
CA MET A 75 -25.48 -12.27 7.38
C MET A 75 -25.10 -13.39 6.40
N PRO A 76 -25.67 -13.40 5.18
CA PRO A 76 -25.34 -14.39 4.17
C PRO A 76 -23.86 -14.35 3.77
N ILE A 77 -23.37 -15.47 3.22
CA ILE A 77 -22.01 -15.62 2.71
C ILE A 77 -21.97 -15.08 1.28
N HIS A 78 -21.17 -14.03 1.04
CA HIS A 78 -20.94 -13.47 -0.30
C HIS A 78 -19.55 -13.76 -0.85
N GLY A 79 -18.65 -14.33 -0.05
CA GLY A 79 -17.34 -14.74 -0.53
C GLY A 79 -16.67 -15.78 0.36
N LEU A 80 -15.85 -16.62 -0.26
CA LEU A 80 -14.96 -17.53 0.43
C LEU A 80 -13.54 -17.30 -0.07
N TYR A 81 -12.62 -17.03 0.84
CA TYR A 81 -11.18 -17.06 0.57
C TYR A 81 -10.57 -18.27 1.27
N ILE A 82 -9.99 -19.19 0.50
CA ILE A 82 -9.57 -20.51 0.94
C ILE A 82 -8.07 -20.64 0.71
N CYS A 83 -7.33 -20.91 1.78
CA CYS A 83 -5.90 -21.20 1.73
C CYS A 83 -5.70 -22.71 1.91
N PHE A 84 -5.53 -23.44 0.81
CA PHE A 84 -5.28 -24.87 0.82
C PHE A 84 -3.88 -25.19 1.33
N GLY A 85 -3.78 -26.18 2.22
CA GLY A 85 -2.46 -26.72 2.61
C GLY A 85 -1.92 -27.77 1.66
N THR A 86 -2.81 -28.38 0.89
CA THR A 86 -2.43 -29.20 -0.25
C THR A 86 -3.58 -29.09 -1.25
N MET A 87 -3.27 -28.67 -2.47
CA MET A 87 -4.28 -28.55 -3.53
C MET A 87 -4.85 -29.94 -3.86
N PRO A 88 -6.17 -30.16 -3.77
CA PRO A 88 -6.80 -31.37 -4.27
C PRO A 88 -6.73 -31.48 -5.81
N GLU A 89 -6.86 -32.70 -6.34
CA GLU A 89 -6.91 -32.97 -7.78
C GLU A 89 -8.08 -32.23 -8.47
N THR A 90 -9.23 -32.19 -7.80
CA THR A 90 -10.40 -31.40 -8.19
C THR A 90 -11.13 -30.91 -6.95
N TRP A 91 -11.76 -29.75 -7.04
CA TRP A 91 -12.65 -29.25 -6.00
C TRP A 91 -13.72 -28.32 -6.57
N GLU A 92 -14.81 -28.16 -5.85
CA GLU A 92 -15.89 -27.22 -6.21
C GLU A 92 -16.55 -26.63 -4.96
N ILE A 93 -17.20 -25.49 -5.16
CA ILE A 93 -18.16 -24.92 -4.24
C ILE A 93 -19.56 -25.41 -4.61
N GLN A 94 -20.30 -25.81 -3.58
CA GLN A 94 -21.73 -26.07 -3.69
C GLN A 94 -22.50 -25.20 -2.70
N VAL A 95 -23.69 -24.74 -3.11
CA VAL A 95 -24.61 -23.96 -2.29
C VAL A 95 -25.82 -24.82 -1.95
N HIS A 96 -26.37 -24.69 -0.75
CA HIS A 96 -27.57 -25.41 -0.34
C HIS A 96 -28.83 -24.55 -0.59
N ASP A 97 -29.78 -25.04 -1.38
CA ASP A 97 -30.98 -24.28 -1.79
C ASP A 97 -32.16 -24.37 -0.80
N GLY A 98 -31.97 -25.13 0.28
CA GLY A 98 -33.00 -25.43 1.29
C GLY A 98 -33.43 -26.89 1.28
N ASN A 99 -33.25 -27.59 0.17
CA ASN A 99 -33.55 -29.02 0.02
C ASN A 99 -32.29 -29.86 -0.23
N ASP A 100 -31.42 -29.45 -1.15
CA ASP A 100 -30.22 -30.22 -1.53
C ASP A 100 -29.01 -29.30 -1.81
N TRP A 101 -27.85 -29.93 -1.98
CA TRP A 101 -26.62 -29.27 -2.37
C TRP A 101 -26.49 -29.19 -3.88
N MET A 102 -26.37 -27.97 -4.39
CA MET A 102 -26.26 -27.68 -5.82
C MET A 102 -24.84 -27.25 -6.18
N PRO A 103 -24.24 -27.77 -7.26
CA PRO A 103 -23.00 -27.24 -7.80
C PRO A 103 -23.11 -25.74 -8.08
N TYR A 104 -22.14 -24.96 -7.62
CA TYR A 104 -22.10 -23.52 -7.81
C TYR A 104 -20.93 -23.12 -8.72
N GLN A 105 -19.70 -23.49 -8.34
CA GLN A 105 -18.50 -23.14 -9.11
C GLN A 105 -17.43 -24.22 -8.99
N GLN A 106 -16.83 -24.60 -10.12
CA GLN A 106 -15.62 -25.42 -10.14
C GLN A 106 -14.42 -24.61 -9.68
N GLY A 107 -13.61 -25.23 -8.83
CA GLY A 107 -12.40 -24.64 -8.29
C GLY A 107 -11.24 -24.68 -9.28
N ASP A 108 -10.43 -23.63 -9.28
CA ASP A 108 -9.16 -23.61 -10.01
C ASP A 108 -8.09 -24.32 -9.19
N THR A 109 -7.44 -25.32 -9.77
CA THR A 109 -6.40 -26.11 -9.09
C THR A 109 -5.01 -25.52 -9.26
N ARG A 110 -4.87 -24.40 -9.97
CA ARG A 110 -3.59 -23.68 -10.10
C ARG A 110 -3.22 -22.89 -8.85
N PHE A 111 -4.19 -22.50 -8.03
CA PHE A 111 -3.98 -21.51 -6.96
C PHE A 111 -4.22 -22.08 -5.56
N LEU A 112 -3.16 -22.26 -4.77
CA LEU A 112 -3.26 -22.70 -3.37
C LEU A 112 -4.11 -21.75 -2.52
N HIS A 113 -4.07 -20.46 -2.83
CA HIS A 113 -4.95 -19.45 -2.25
C HIS A 113 -6.00 -19.08 -3.29
N SER A 114 -7.27 -19.36 -3.00
CA SER A 114 -8.37 -19.20 -3.96
C SER A 114 -9.53 -18.40 -3.37
N TYR A 115 -10.04 -17.44 -4.14
CA TYR A 115 -11.25 -16.69 -3.80
C TYR A 115 -12.43 -17.10 -4.69
N VAL A 116 -13.60 -17.30 -4.08
CA VAL A 116 -14.86 -17.56 -4.77
C VAL A 116 -15.92 -16.59 -4.26
N GLY A 117 -16.45 -15.75 -5.17
CA GLY A 117 -17.54 -14.84 -4.88
C GLY A 117 -18.91 -15.50 -5.05
N ILE A 118 -19.86 -15.11 -4.20
CA ILE A 118 -21.27 -15.51 -4.22
C ILE A 118 -22.14 -14.26 -4.16
N PRO A 119 -22.27 -13.49 -5.26
CA PRO A 119 -22.94 -12.19 -5.24
C PRO A 119 -24.38 -12.25 -4.71
N GLU A 120 -25.10 -13.34 -4.97
CA GLU A 120 -26.49 -13.53 -4.52
C GLU A 120 -26.62 -13.80 -3.01
N GLY A 121 -25.51 -14.11 -2.34
CA GLY A 121 -25.48 -14.53 -0.94
C GLY A 121 -25.93 -15.98 -0.74
N ALA A 122 -25.29 -16.69 0.18
CA ALA A 122 -25.67 -18.05 0.56
C ALA A 122 -25.74 -18.24 2.08
N GLU A 123 -26.79 -18.89 2.57
CA GLU A 123 -26.88 -19.28 3.99
C GLU A 123 -25.95 -20.45 4.30
N LYS A 124 -25.72 -21.34 3.32
CA LYS A 124 -24.94 -22.57 3.48
C LYS A 124 -24.17 -22.88 2.21
N VAL A 125 -22.88 -23.10 2.38
CA VAL A 125 -21.94 -23.46 1.32
C VAL A 125 -21.10 -24.65 1.75
N ARG A 126 -20.62 -25.45 0.81
CA ARG A 126 -19.60 -26.45 1.08
C ARG A 126 -18.53 -26.48 0.02
N ILE A 127 -17.29 -26.63 0.48
CA ILE A 127 -16.12 -26.96 -0.32
C ILE A 127 -16.05 -28.47 -0.36
N ILE A 128 -16.07 -29.06 -1.55
CA ILE A 128 -15.94 -30.50 -1.75
C ILE A 128 -14.78 -30.78 -2.70
N ALA A 129 -13.88 -31.65 -2.28
CA ALA A 129 -12.80 -32.15 -3.13
C ALA A 129 -13.16 -33.56 -3.62
N SER A 130 -12.80 -33.90 -4.85
CA SER A 130 -13.10 -35.21 -5.44
C SER A 130 -11.84 -35.88 -5.98
N SER A 131 -11.72 -37.19 -5.77
CA SER A 131 -10.66 -38.02 -6.34
C SER A 131 -11.11 -39.48 -6.46
N ASP A 132 -10.54 -40.21 -7.41
CA ASP A 132 -10.73 -41.66 -7.55
C ASP A 132 -10.20 -42.42 -6.33
N LYS A 133 -9.20 -41.85 -5.64
CA LYS A 133 -8.57 -42.40 -4.44
C LYS A 133 -9.11 -41.71 -3.18
N LYS A 134 -8.97 -42.37 -2.03
CA LYS A 134 -9.31 -41.73 -0.74
C LYS A 134 -8.27 -40.66 -0.40
N ILE A 135 -8.68 -39.40 -0.43
CA ILE A 135 -7.85 -38.23 -0.10
C ILE A 135 -8.38 -37.55 1.17
N ALA A 136 -7.54 -36.74 1.80
CA ALA A 136 -7.95 -35.82 2.85
C ALA A 136 -7.93 -34.39 2.30
N LEU A 137 -8.94 -33.59 2.64
CA LEU A 137 -8.96 -32.16 2.37
C LEU A 137 -8.11 -31.46 3.42
N LYS A 138 -7.11 -30.67 2.97
CA LYS A 138 -6.24 -29.89 3.85
C LYS A 138 -6.39 -28.40 3.58
N ILE A 139 -6.74 -27.66 4.63
CA ILE A 139 -6.93 -26.20 4.57
C ILE A 139 -6.15 -25.61 5.74
N ASN A 140 -5.28 -24.64 5.44
CA ASN A 140 -4.60 -23.83 6.43
C ASN A 140 -5.57 -22.84 7.05
N GLU A 141 -6.20 -22.02 6.20
CA GLU A 141 -7.11 -20.96 6.63
C GLU A 141 -8.31 -20.85 5.70
N ILE A 142 -9.43 -20.39 6.26
CA ILE A 142 -10.59 -19.98 5.49
C ILE A 142 -11.09 -18.63 6.02
N TYR A 143 -11.48 -17.75 5.10
CA TYR A 143 -12.16 -16.51 5.42
C TYR A 143 -13.49 -16.47 4.70
N ILE A 144 -14.53 -16.12 5.45
CA ILE A 144 -15.90 -16.02 4.97
C ILE A 144 -16.27 -14.55 4.96
N LEU A 145 -16.67 -14.06 3.80
CA LEU A 145 -16.90 -12.65 3.57
C LEU A 145 -18.40 -12.37 3.45
N SER A 146 -18.83 -11.30 4.11
CA SER A 146 -20.17 -10.71 3.95
C SER A 146 -20.31 -9.94 2.63
N GLU A 147 -21.49 -9.38 2.35
CA GLU A 147 -21.71 -8.53 1.18
C GLU A 147 -20.75 -7.33 1.19
N GLY A 148 -20.13 -7.06 0.05
CA GLY A 148 -19.24 -5.91 -0.08
C GLY A 148 -18.15 -6.07 -1.13
N ASP A 149 -17.34 -5.03 -1.26
CA ASP A 149 -16.12 -5.08 -2.06
C ASP A 149 -15.10 -6.02 -1.43
N VAL A 150 -14.42 -6.83 -2.24
CA VAL A 150 -13.45 -7.82 -1.74
C VAL A 150 -12.22 -7.09 -1.18
N PRO A 151 -11.84 -7.30 0.09
CA PRO A 151 -10.65 -6.67 0.68
C PRO A 151 -9.35 -6.98 -0.10
N SER A 152 -8.37 -6.06 -0.21
CA SER A 152 -7.13 -6.38 -0.97
C SER A 152 -6.33 -7.51 -0.36
N TRP A 153 -6.41 -7.76 0.94
CA TRP A 153 -5.66 -8.86 1.55
C TRP A 153 -6.16 -10.24 1.08
N VAL A 154 -7.34 -10.29 0.47
CA VAL A 154 -7.87 -11.48 -0.20
C VAL A 154 -7.20 -11.65 -1.55
N GLN A 155 -6.45 -12.74 -1.69
CA GLN A 155 -5.69 -13.02 -2.91
C GLN A 155 -6.60 -13.52 -4.03
N ARG A 156 -6.57 -12.79 -5.14
CA ARG A 156 -7.27 -13.07 -6.39
C ARG A 156 -6.23 -13.24 -7.48
N TRP A 157 -5.58 -14.40 -7.47
CA TRP A 157 -4.48 -14.69 -8.37
C TRP A 157 -4.95 -14.82 -9.82
N GLU A 158 -4.19 -14.19 -10.70
CA GLU A 158 -4.27 -14.41 -12.13
C GLU A 158 -3.30 -15.53 -12.54
N PRO A 159 -3.54 -16.21 -13.68
CA PRO A 159 -2.57 -17.15 -14.21
C PRO A 159 -1.19 -16.52 -14.39
N THR A 160 -0.14 -17.32 -14.21
CA THR A 160 1.23 -16.92 -14.53
C THR A 160 1.30 -16.39 -15.95
N HIS A 161 2.07 -15.32 -16.18
CA HIS A 161 2.23 -14.78 -17.53
C HIS A 161 2.77 -15.85 -18.49
N GLU A 162 2.25 -15.87 -19.71
CA GLU A 162 2.73 -16.78 -20.77
C GLU A 162 4.11 -16.37 -21.30
N LYS A 163 4.49 -15.11 -21.11
CA LYS A 163 5.83 -14.59 -21.42
C LYS A 163 6.31 -13.65 -20.32
N ALA A 164 7.60 -13.66 -20.03
CA ALA A 164 8.25 -12.78 -19.06
C ALA A 164 9.12 -11.71 -19.75
N ASP A 165 8.99 -10.46 -19.30
CA ASP A 165 10.05 -9.46 -19.48
C ASP A 165 11.23 -9.83 -18.57
N ILE A 166 10.92 -10.19 -17.31
CA ILE A 166 11.90 -10.60 -16.32
C ILE A 166 11.41 -11.87 -15.61
N LEU A 167 12.25 -12.90 -15.59
CA LEU A 167 12.07 -14.10 -14.77
C LEU A 167 13.00 -14.03 -13.56
N PHE A 168 12.44 -13.93 -12.36
CA PHE A 168 13.17 -14.10 -11.11
C PHE A 168 13.14 -15.57 -10.70
N VAL A 169 14.30 -16.16 -10.44
CA VAL A 169 14.39 -17.54 -9.94
C VAL A 169 14.89 -17.53 -8.51
N SER A 170 13.97 -17.74 -7.57
CA SER A 170 14.22 -17.86 -6.13
C SER A 170 14.55 -19.31 -5.76
N THR A 171 15.56 -19.54 -4.89
CA THR A 171 15.84 -20.92 -4.45
C THR A 171 14.81 -21.37 -3.41
N HIS A 172 14.69 -20.65 -2.28
CA HIS A 172 13.73 -20.94 -1.21
C HIS A 172 12.70 -19.81 -1.04
N PRO A 173 11.55 -20.11 -0.40
CA PRO A 173 10.52 -19.13 -0.03
C PRO A 173 10.98 -18.07 1.01
N ASP A 174 11.59 -16.97 0.57
CA ASP A 174 12.11 -15.82 1.35
C ASP A 174 13.30 -15.17 0.63
N ASP A 175 14.10 -15.97 -0.07
CA ASP A 175 15.31 -15.54 -0.78
C ASP A 175 15.02 -14.41 -1.77
N GLU A 176 13.84 -14.39 -2.38
CA GLU A 176 13.38 -13.32 -3.27
C GLU A 176 13.25 -11.97 -2.58
N LEU A 177 12.94 -11.98 -1.28
CA LEU A 177 12.82 -10.77 -0.47
C LEU A 177 14.19 -10.35 0.04
N ILE A 178 14.96 -11.33 0.52
CA ILE A 178 16.26 -11.09 1.15
C ILE A 178 17.27 -10.60 0.11
N PHE A 179 17.38 -11.30 -1.03
CA PHE A 179 18.47 -11.10 -1.99
C PHE A 179 18.06 -10.35 -3.25
N PHE A 180 16.78 -10.34 -3.62
CA PHE A 180 16.32 -9.53 -4.77
C PHE A 180 15.83 -8.15 -4.38
N GLY A 181 15.71 -7.88 -3.07
CA GLY A 181 15.39 -6.57 -2.51
C GLY A 181 14.10 -6.00 -3.11
N GLY A 182 14.16 -4.73 -3.53
CA GLY A 182 13.02 -4.01 -4.11
C GLY A 182 12.77 -4.29 -5.59
N ALA A 183 13.50 -5.22 -6.24
CA ALA A 183 13.41 -5.44 -7.67
C ALA A 183 12.00 -5.86 -8.10
N ILE A 184 11.43 -6.88 -7.46
CA ILE A 184 10.13 -7.45 -7.83
C ILE A 184 9.00 -6.38 -7.81
N PRO A 185 8.75 -5.66 -6.71
CA PRO A 185 7.69 -4.63 -6.70
C PRO A 185 7.97 -3.49 -7.68
N THR A 186 9.24 -3.13 -7.91
CA THR A 186 9.61 -2.09 -8.88
C THR A 186 9.22 -2.48 -10.30
N TYR A 187 9.54 -3.70 -10.75
CA TYR A 187 9.20 -4.10 -12.11
C TYR A 187 7.76 -4.58 -12.26
N ALA A 188 7.23 -5.34 -11.30
CA ALA A 188 5.90 -5.94 -11.40
C ALA A 188 4.79 -4.93 -11.12
N ALA A 189 4.90 -4.14 -10.05
CA ALA A 189 3.83 -3.24 -9.62
C ALA A 189 3.97 -1.83 -10.19
N GLU A 190 5.17 -1.23 -10.06
CA GLU A 190 5.39 0.15 -10.50
C GLU A 190 5.49 0.28 -12.02
N GLN A 191 6.35 -0.53 -12.65
CA GLN A 191 6.54 -0.49 -14.10
C GLN A 191 5.55 -1.35 -14.89
N GLN A 192 4.74 -2.17 -14.22
CA GLN A 192 3.78 -3.10 -14.84
C GLN A 192 4.42 -4.02 -15.90
N ARG A 193 5.67 -4.43 -15.70
CA ARG A 193 6.36 -5.42 -16.55
C ARG A 193 5.77 -6.79 -16.32
N LYS A 194 5.86 -7.66 -17.34
CA LYS A 194 5.49 -9.06 -17.22
C LYS A 194 6.54 -9.80 -16.40
N VAL A 195 6.39 -9.79 -15.08
CA VAL A 195 7.30 -10.44 -14.16
C VAL A 195 6.81 -11.84 -13.84
N VAL A 196 7.65 -12.84 -14.05
CA VAL A 196 7.43 -14.20 -13.55
C VAL A 196 8.38 -14.45 -12.40
N VAL A 197 7.84 -14.88 -11.25
CA VAL A 197 8.66 -15.34 -10.12
C VAL A 197 8.54 -16.86 -10.05
N ALA A 198 9.67 -17.55 -10.15
CA ALA A 198 9.77 -19.00 -10.04
C ALA A 198 10.55 -19.37 -8.78
N TYR A 199 10.00 -20.28 -7.98
CA TYR A 199 10.65 -20.86 -6.80
C TYR A 199 11.14 -22.25 -7.15
N PHE A 200 12.40 -22.54 -6.86
CA PHE A 200 12.94 -23.88 -7.04
C PHE A 200 12.24 -24.88 -6.10
N THR A 201 11.98 -24.50 -4.86
CA THR A 201 11.25 -25.33 -3.89
C THR A 201 10.11 -24.58 -3.21
N SER A 202 9.01 -25.29 -2.93
CA SER A 202 7.96 -24.84 -2.01
C SER A 202 8.36 -24.92 -0.53
N SER A 203 9.47 -25.60 -0.23
CA SER A 203 9.94 -26.00 1.10
C SER A 203 8.95 -26.88 1.87
N ASN A 204 7.83 -26.31 2.30
CA ASN A 204 6.77 -26.98 3.02
C ASN A 204 5.45 -26.23 2.90
N ILE A 205 4.38 -26.81 3.46
CA ILE A 205 3.01 -26.27 3.41
C ILE A 205 2.94 -24.82 3.89
N ALA A 206 3.54 -24.52 5.06
CA ALA A 206 3.45 -23.17 5.64
C ALA A 206 4.17 -22.14 4.77
N ARG A 207 5.37 -22.47 4.30
CA ARG A 207 6.19 -21.58 3.47
C ARG A 207 5.58 -21.30 2.09
N SER A 208 4.75 -22.21 1.58
CA SER A 208 3.98 -21.98 0.35
C SER A 208 2.94 -20.85 0.52
N SER A 209 2.29 -20.75 1.68
CA SER A 209 1.41 -19.62 1.97
C SER A 209 2.20 -18.34 2.25
N GLU A 210 3.35 -18.44 2.92
CA GLU A 210 4.19 -17.28 3.25
C GLU A 210 4.70 -16.58 1.99
N LEU A 211 5.25 -17.31 1.01
CA LEU A 211 5.70 -16.70 -0.26
C LEU A 211 4.55 -16.07 -1.04
N LEU A 212 3.36 -16.68 -1.04
CA LEU A 212 2.19 -16.11 -1.73
C LEU A 212 1.77 -14.80 -1.05
N ASN A 213 1.77 -14.76 0.28
CA ASN A 213 1.51 -13.55 1.04
C ASN A 213 2.56 -12.47 0.77
N GLY A 214 3.84 -12.84 0.72
CA GLY A 214 4.94 -11.93 0.41
C GLY A 214 4.82 -11.31 -0.98
N LEU A 215 4.63 -12.14 -2.01
CA LEU A 215 4.44 -11.67 -3.39
C LEU A 215 3.20 -10.78 -3.54
N TRP A 216 2.08 -11.17 -2.92
CA TRP A 216 0.85 -10.39 -2.97
C TRP A 216 1.03 -9.02 -2.31
N HIS A 217 1.75 -8.96 -1.17
CA HIS A 217 2.11 -7.72 -0.49
C HIS A 217 2.97 -6.81 -1.36
N MET A 218 3.91 -7.38 -2.11
CA MET A 218 4.74 -6.67 -3.10
C MET A 218 3.98 -6.24 -4.38
N GLY A 219 2.66 -6.42 -4.43
CA GLY A 219 1.84 -5.98 -5.56
C GLY A 219 1.76 -6.98 -6.72
N VAL A 220 2.36 -8.16 -6.61
CA VAL A 220 2.28 -9.20 -7.65
C VAL A 220 0.88 -9.81 -7.66
N ARG A 221 0.30 -9.98 -8.86
CA ARG A 221 -1.06 -10.55 -9.05
C ARG A 221 -1.08 -11.81 -9.90
N ASN A 222 -0.04 -12.08 -10.68
CA ASN A 222 0.11 -13.31 -11.45
C ASN A 222 0.79 -14.38 -10.59
N TYR A 223 0.22 -15.59 -10.60
CA TYR A 223 0.65 -16.66 -9.71
C TYR A 223 2.10 -17.07 -10.00
N PRO A 224 2.93 -17.30 -8.97
CA PRO A 224 4.30 -17.74 -9.18
C PRO A 224 4.37 -19.19 -9.68
N VAL A 225 5.49 -19.54 -10.30
CA VAL A 225 5.81 -20.94 -10.58
C VAL A 225 6.45 -21.54 -9.33
N ILE A 226 5.88 -22.62 -8.79
CA ILE A 226 6.41 -23.26 -7.57
C ILE A 226 6.91 -24.66 -7.92
N GLY A 227 8.23 -24.85 -7.84
CA GLY A 227 8.87 -26.13 -8.12
C GLY A 227 8.63 -27.17 -7.02
N ASP A 228 8.54 -28.44 -7.43
CA ASP A 228 8.38 -29.60 -6.56
C ASP A 228 9.74 -30.21 -6.15
N PHE A 229 10.79 -29.40 -6.11
CA PHE A 229 12.10 -29.84 -5.62
C PHE A 229 12.15 -29.79 -4.11
N LYS A 230 12.94 -30.68 -3.52
CA LYS A 230 13.09 -30.76 -2.08
C LYS A 230 14.02 -29.66 -1.57
N ASP A 231 13.57 -28.92 -0.56
CA ASP A 231 14.40 -28.09 0.30
C ASP A 231 15.31 -28.99 1.15
N ALA A 232 16.62 -28.84 0.99
CA ALA A 232 17.60 -29.69 1.63
C ALA A 232 18.94 -28.99 1.83
N TYR A 233 19.37 -28.93 3.09
CA TYR A 233 20.75 -28.57 3.40
C TYR A 233 21.75 -29.54 2.74
N ALA A 234 22.67 -28.98 1.96
CA ALA A 234 23.72 -29.73 1.26
C ALA A 234 25.11 -29.23 1.67
N LYS A 235 26.10 -30.13 1.63
CA LYS A 235 27.51 -29.83 1.98
C LYS A 235 28.44 -29.72 0.76
N SER A 236 27.89 -29.94 -0.44
CA SER A 236 28.60 -29.83 -1.71
C SER A 236 27.59 -29.68 -2.83
N LEU A 237 28.05 -29.17 -3.99
CA LEU A 237 27.21 -29.01 -5.17
C LEU A 237 26.67 -30.37 -5.68
N SER A 238 27.51 -31.41 -5.66
CA SER A 238 27.08 -32.78 -6.00
C SER A 238 25.99 -33.30 -5.06
N ALA A 239 26.08 -32.99 -3.76
CA ALA A 239 25.04 -33.35 -2.80
C ALA A 239 23.73 -32.57 -3.03
N ALA A 240 23.82 -31.28 -3.40
CA ALA A 240 22.65 -30.47 -3.74
C ALA A 240 21.90 -31.05 -4.95
N TYR A 241 22.61 -31.31 -6.07
CA TYR A 241 22.00 -31.96 -7.24
C TYR A 241 21.41 -33.33 -6.90
N LYS A 242 22.11 -34.15 -6.11
CA LYS A 242 21.57 -35.44 -5.67
C LYS A 242 20.29 -35.27 -4.85
N GLY A 243 20.23 -34.28 -3.96
CA GLY A 243 19.06 -33.94 -3.16
C GLY A 243 17.87 -33.47 -4.00
N ALA A 244 18.15 -32.78 -5.10
CA ALA A 244 17.15 -32.33 -6.09
C ALA A 244 16.66 -33.45 -7.05
N GLY A 245 17.15 -34.68 -6.91
CA GLY A 245 16.79 -35.79 -7.79
C GLY A 245 17.71 -35.96 -9.02
N GLY A 246 18.83 -35.25 -9.05
CA GLY A 246 19.86 -35.34 -10.09
C GLY A 246 20.02 -34.05 -10.90
N ARG A 247 21.19 -33.88 -11.53
CA ARG A 247 21.51 -32.71 -12.36
C ARG A 247 20.55 -32.55 -13.53
N GLU A 248 20.26 -33.63 -14.25
CA GLU A 248 19.39 -33.61 -15.42
C GLU A 248 18.01 -33.05 -15.10
N LYS A 249 17.40 -33.47 -13.97
CA LYS A 249 16.07 -32.99 -13.58
C LYS A 249 16.05 -31.47 -13.32
N VAL A 250 17.11 -30.93 -12.73
CA VAL A 250 17.24 -29.49 -12.46
C VAL A 250 17.41 -28.70 -13.75
N MET A 251 18.27 -29.18 -14.65
CA MET A 251 18.52 -28.54 -15.95
C MET A 251 17.30 -28.61 -16.87
N GLU A 252 16.58 -29.74 -16.87
CA GLU A 252 15.33 -29.92 -17.61
C GLU A 252 14.28 -28.92 -17.16
N TRP A 253 14.08 -28.77 -15.85
CA TRP A 253 13.12 -27.83 -15.30
C TRP A 253 13.49 -26.37 -15.61
N MET A 254 14.74 -25.98 -15.40
CA MET A 254 15.20 -24.61 -15.68
C MET A 254 15.13 -24.27 -17.18
N THR A 255 15.54 -25.20 -18.05
CA THR A 255 15.39 -25.05 -19.51
C THR A 255 13.92 -24.93 -19.90
N GLY A 256 13.06 -25.72 -19.27
CA GLY A 256 11.60 -25.65 -19.41
C GLY A 256 11.06 -24.26 -19.09
N LEU A 257 11.46 -23.67 -17.96
CA LEU A 257 11.05 -22.30 -17.59
C LEU A 257 11.46 -21.29 -18.67
N TYR A 258 12.69 -21.36 -19.18
CA TYR A 258 13.20 -20.40 -20.16
C TYR A 258 12.46 -20.51 -21.49
N ARG A 259 12.12 -21.73 -21.93
CA ARG A 259 11.37 -21.91 -23.18
C ARG A 259 9.89 -21.61 -23.03
N GLN A 260 9.28 -22.03 -21.93
CA GLN A 260 7.85 -21.81 -21.66
C GLN A 260 7.55 -20.32 -21.52
N PHE A 261 8.33 -19.60 -20.70
CA PHE A 261 8.06 -18.20 -20.37
C PHE A 261 8.87 -17.22 -21.20
N GLN A 262 9.78 -17.68 -22.05
CA GLN A 262 10.54 -16.85 -22.99
C GLN A 262 11.07 -15.54 -22.37
N PRO A 263 11.80 -15.60 -21.23
CA PRO A 263 12.20 -14.41 -20.53
C PRO A 263 13.24 -13.61 -21.33
N GLU A 264 13.03 -12.30 -21.44
CA GLU A 264 14.05 -11.40 -21.98
C GLU A 264 15.25 -11.33 -21.02
N VAL A 265 14.97 -11.21 -19.72
CA VAL A 265 15.97 -11.19 -18.65
C VAL A 265 15.69 -12.27 -17.61
N VAL A 266 16.73 -12.91 -17.10
CA VAL A 266 16.67 -13.77 -15.92
C VAL A 266 17.50 -13.16 -14.78
N VAL A 267 16.98 -13.21 -13.56
CA VAL A 267 17.67 -12.75 -12.33
C VAL A 267 17.63 -13.85 -11.29
N THR A 268 18.77 -14.19 -10.69
CA THR A 268 18.84 -15.26 -9.68
C THR A 268 20.03 -15.09 -8.71
N GLN A 269 20.26 -16.08 -7.84
CA GLN A 269 21.21 -16.04 -6.72
C GLN A 269 22.67 -15.87 -7.17
N ASP A 270 23.51 -15.53 -6.20
CA ASP A 270 24.96 -15.48 -6.31
C ASP A 270 25.56 -16.84 -6.68
N LYS A 271 26.60 -16.81 -7.52
CA LYS A 271 27.40 -17.98 -7.90
C LYS A 271 28.03 -18.68 -6.68
N ASP A 272 28.36 -17.90 -5.65
CA ASP A 272 28.91 -18.40 -4.40
C ASP A 272 27.85 -18.67 -3.33
N GLY A 273 26.57 -18.58 -3.70
CA GLY A 273 25.42 -18.92 -2.86
C GLY A 273 25.33 -18.06 -1.61
N GLU A 274 25.73 -16.78 -1.73
CA GLU A 274 25.71 -15.78 -0.68
C GLU A 274 26.50 -16.23 0.54
N TYR A 275 25.81 -16.71 1.58
CA TYR A 275 26.42 -17.29 2.78
C TYR A 275 26.97 -18.72 2.56
N GLY A 276 27.22 -19.10 1.30
CA GLY A 276 27.79 -20.39 0.92
C GLY A 276 26.76 -21.51 0.71
N HIS A 277 25.47 -21.18 0.55
CA HIS A 277 24.41 -22.18 0.46
C HIS A 277 24.46 -22.99 -0.85
N PHE A 278 24.62 -24.31 -0.75
CA PHE A 278 24.86 -25.14 -1.92
C PHE A 278 23.66 -25.32 -2.85
N GLN A 279 22.41 -25.11 -2.40
CA GLN A 279 21.28 -25.06 -3.32
C GLN A 279 21.24 -23.74 -4.11
N HIS A 280 21.71 -22.62 -3.54
CA HIS A 280 21.80 -21.35 -4.27
C HIS A 280 22.85 -21.46 -5.36
N LYS A 281 24.06 -21.99 -5.02
CA LYS A 281 25.11 -22.30 -6.00
C LYS A 281 24.60 -23.18 -7.14
N MET A 282 23.77 -24.18 -6.82
CA MET A 282 23.17 -25.08 -7.79
C MET A 282 22.21 -24.36 -8.72
N VAL A 283 21.31 -23.52 -8.19
CA VAL A 283 20.36 -22.73 -8.97
C VAL A 283 21.10 -21.71 -9.84
N ALA A 284 22.10 -21.00 -9.31
CA ALA A 284 22.93 -20.06 -10.06
C ALA A 284 23.74 -20.73 -11.19
N GLU A 285 24.27 -21.95 -10.95
CA GLU A 285 24.95 -22.73 -12.00
C GLU A 285 23.96 -23.21 -13.07
N ALA A 286 22.80 -23.70 -12.66
CA ALA A 286 21.76 -24.14 -13.60
C ALA A 286 21.25 -22.99 -14.45
N ALA A 287 21.04 -21.82 -13.87
CA ALA A 287 20.57 -20.63 -14.57
C ALA A 287 21.52 -20.19 -15.69
N GLN A 288 22.83 -20.23 -15.43
CA GLN A 288 23.86 -19.93 -16.44
C GLN A 288 23.86 -20.95 -17.58
N LEU A 289 23.94 -22.24 -17.26
CA LEU A 289 24.04 -23.28 -18.28
C LEU A 289 22.77 -23.38 -19.14
N CYS A 290 21.60 -23.16 -18.54
CA CYS A 290 20.34 -23.28 -19.26
C CYS A 290 20.07 -22.15 -20.24
N VAL A 291 20.86 -21.06 -20.23
CA VAL A 291 20.82 -20.04 -21.30
C VAL A 291 21.14 -20.68 -22.65
N GLU A 292 22.21 -21.48 -22.72
CA GLU A 292 22.59 -22.19 -23.94
C GLU A 292 21.64 -23.34 -24.26
N TYR A 293 21.18 -24.08 -23.24
CA TYR A 293 20.29 -25.22 -23.45
C TYR A 293 18.93 -24.81 -23.99
N ALA A 294 18.37 -23.71 -23.49
CA ALA A 294 17.10 -23.17 -23.98
C ALA A 294 17.19 -22.77 -25.47
N ALA A 295 18.34 -22.27 -25.92
CA ALA A 295 18.58 -21.85 -27.30
C ALA A 295 18.86 -23.02 -28.27
N ALA A 296 19.13 -24.23 -27.78
CA ALA A 296 19.52 -25.38 -28.60
C ALA A 296 18.34 -26.32 -28.94
N GLU A 297 18.23 -26.75 -30.21
CA GLU A 297 17.14 -27.61 -30.73
C GLU A 297 17.22 -29.10 -30.29
N GLY A 298 18.26 -29.51 -29.55
CA GLY A 298 18.53 -30.92 -29.21
C GLY A 298 18.55 -31.29 -27.73
N GLN A 299 18.40 -30.31 -26.82
CA GLN A 299 18.39 -30.53 -25.38
C GLN A 299 16.96 -30.53 -24.84
N TYR A 300 16.64 -31.47 -23.94
CA TYR A 300 15.32 -31.60 -23.31
C TYR A 300 14.16 -31.55 -24.34
N MET A 301 14.05 -32.63 -25.13
CA MET A 301 13.21 -32.70 -26.33
C MET A 301 11.73 -32.40 -26.08
N GLU A 302 11.18 -32.80 -24.92
CA GLU A 302 9.78 -32.52 -24.58
C GLU A 302 9.50 -31.02 -24.53
N SER A 303 10.29 -30.27 -23.75
CA SER A 303 10.20 -28.82 -23.68
C SER A 303 10.46 -28.13 -25.03
N PHE A 304 11.40 -28.64 -25.84
CA PHE A 304 11.65 -28.10 -27.19
C PHE A 304 10.44 -28.31 -28.11
N MET A 305 9.83 -29.50 -28.09
CA MET A 305 8.66 -29.80 -28.91
C MET A 305 7.43 -28.99 -28.50
N GLU A 306 7.29 -28.67 -27.22
CA GLU A 306 6.15 -27.90 -26.70
C GLU A 306 6.30 -26.39 -26.91
N HIS A 307 7.50 -25.83 -26.70
CA HIS A 307 7.70 -24.38 -26.61
C HIS A 307 8.73 -23.82 -27.61
N GLY A 308 9.45 -24.68 -28.33
CA GLY A 308 10.55 -24.29 -29.22
C GLY A 308 11.84 -23.92 -28.45
N THR A 309 12.77 -23.28 -29.15
CA THR A 309 13.98 -22.71 -28.53
C THR A 309 13.73 -21.27 -28.07
N TRP A 310 14.49 -20.85 -27.07
CA TRP A 310 14.50 -19.46 -26.63
C TRP A 310 15.90 -19.00 -26.26
N GLN A 311 16.31 -17.85 -26.80
CA GLN A 311 17.55 -17.18 -26.44
C GLN A 311 17.24 -16.10 -25.42
N VAL A 312 17.56 -16.36 -24.15
CA VAL A 312 17.56 -15.34 -23.09
C VAL A 312 18.51 -14.22 -23.51
N LYS A 313 18.09 -12.95 -23.36
CA LYS A 313 18.93 -11.81 -23.76
C LYS A 313 19.94 -11.46 -22.69
N LYS A 314 19.56 -11.50 -21.41
CA LYS A 314 20.46 -11.17 -20.29
C LYS A 314 20.22 -12.07 -19.09
N LEU A 315 21.29 -12.42 -18.38
CA LEU A 315 21.25 -13.10 -17.09
C LEU A 315 22.00 -12.27 -16.05
N TYR A 316 21.33 -11.92 -14.97
CA TYR A 316 21.93 -11.30 -13.81
C TYR A 316 22.00 -12.29 -12.65
N LEU A 317 23.13 -12.26 -11.96
CA LEU A 317 23.30 -12.96 -10.69
C LEU A 317 23.56 -11.92 -9.59
N HIS A 318 22.95 -12.13 -8.44
CA HIS A 318 23.23 -11.35 -7.24
C HIS A 318 24.75 -11.38 -6.93
N LEU A 319 25.34 -10.22 -6.63
CA LEU A 319 26.77 -10.04 -6.32
C LEU A 319 27.78 -10.47 -7.41
N TRP A 320 27.33 -10.72 -8.65
CA TRP A 320 28.27 -11.03 -9.73
C TRP A 320 29.22 -9.85 -10.01
N PRO A 321 30.54 -10.09 -10.13
CA PRO A 321 31.52 -9.01 -10.12
C PRO A 321 31.62 -8.27 -11.46
N GLU A 322 31.32 -8.91 -12.58
CA GLU A 322 31.41 -8.30 -13.90
C GLU A 322 30.16 -7.46 -14.24
N ASN A 323 30.40 -6.32 -14.88
CA ASN A 323 29.38 -5.36 -15.33
C ASN A 323 28.26 -5.10 -14.29
N GLN A 324 28.69 -4.86 -13.06
CA GLN A 324 27.81 -4.72 -11.90
C GLN A 324 26.95 -3.45 -11.94
N ILE A 325 25.71 -3.58 -11.47
CA ILE A 325 24.69 -2.57 -11.21
C ILE A 325 24.43 -2.51 -9.71
N THR A 326 24.20 -1.31 -9.18
CA THR A 326 23.68 -1.11 -7.82
C THR A 326 22.43 -0.26 -7.90
N PHE A 327 21.28 -0.87 -7.62
CA PHE A 327 20.00 -0.18 -7.67
C PHE A 327 19.71 0.63 -6.41
N ASP A 328 18.85 1.64 -6.53
CA ASP A 328 18.27 2.34 -5.40
C ASP A 328 16.84 1.87 -5.16
N TRP A 329 16.68 0.95 -4.20
CA TRP A 329 15.37 0.43 -3.80
C TRP A 329 14.64 1.34 -2.80
N ASP A 330 15.22 2.47 -2.40
CA ASP A 330 14.59 3.48 -1.55
C ASP A 330 13.78 4.51 -2.36
N VAL A 331 13.71 4.36 -3.68
CA VAL A 331 12.80 5.14 -4.53
C VAL A 331 11.34 4.80 -4.18
N PRO A 332 10.51 5.80 -3.80
CA PRO A 332 9.09 5.58 -3.54
C PRO A 332 8.32 5.14 -4.79
N LEU A 333 7.50 4.09 -4.65
CA LEU A 333 6.67 3.56 -5.72
C LEU A 333 5.27 4.18 -5.65
N VAL A 334 4.85 4.88 -6.70
CA VAL A 334 3.55 5.56 -6.76
C VAL A 334 2.40 4.54 -6.70
N SER A 335 2.56 3.42 -7.41
CA SER A 335 1.59 2.32 -7.45
C SER A 335 1.37 1.65 -6.08
N MET A 336 2.31 1.84 -5.14
CA MET A 336 2.30 1.25 -3.81
C MET A 336 2.16 2.30 -2.70
N ASN A 337 1.40 3.37 -2.99
CA ASN A 337 1.09 4.46 -2.05
C ASN A 337 2.34 5.14 -1.45
N GLY A 338 3.41 5.23 -2.25
CA GLY A 338 4.67 5.85 -1.86
C GLY A 338 5.55 4.98 -0.96
N SER A 339 5.26 3.67 -0.80
CA SER A 339 6.20 2.72 -0.18
C SER A 339 7.39 2.48 -1.11
N THR A 340 8.58 2.29 -0.58
CA THR A 340 9.76 1.95 -1.39
C THR A 340 9.80 0.45 -1.69
N GLY A 341 10.54 0.04 -2.72
CA GLY A 341 10.74 -1.38 -3.01
C GLY A 341 11.39 -2.13 -1.84
N LEU A 342 12.34 -1.49 -1.15
CA LEU A 342 12.99 -2.06 0.03
C LEU A 342 12.03 -2.20 1.21
N GLU A 343 11.19 -1.20 1.48
CA GLU A 343 10.15 -1.26 2.53
C GLU A 343 9.17 -2.42 2.27
N LEU A 344 8.73 -2.59 1.02
CA LEU A 344 7.82 -3.67 0.65
C LEU A 344 8.47 -5.05 0.83
N ALA A 345 9.76 -5.20 0.48
CA ALA A 345 10.49 -6.44 0.70
C ALA A 345 10.63 -6.77 2.19
N ILE A 346 10.95 -5.78 3.04
CA ILE A 346 11.02 -5.93 4.50
C ILE A 346 9.65 -6.36 5.06
N GLU A 347 8.59 -5.65 4.71
CA GLU A 347 7.24 -5.93 5.20
C GLU A 347 6.71 -7.28 4.69
N ALA A 348 7.04 -7.66 3.44
CA ALA A 348 6.74 -8.98 2.91
C ALA A 348 7.51 -10.07 3.67
N TYR A 349 8.77 -9.83 4.04
CA TYR A 349 9.57 -10.81 4.79
C TYR A 349 9.02 -11.03 6.20
N ASP A 350 8.43 -9.99 6.82
CA ASP A 350 7.70 -10.14 8.07
C ASP A 350 6.50 -11.10 7.97
N LEU A 351 5.98 -11.38 6.76
CA LEU A 351 4.94 -12.38 6.54
C LEU A 351 5.49 -13.82 6.54
N HIS A 352 6.80 -14.01 6.42
CA HIS A 352 7.49 -15.30 6.54
C HIS A 352 7.73 -15.64 8.02
N LYS A 353 6.62 -15.81 8.76
CA LYS A 353 6.60 -16.06 10.21
C LYS A 353 7.46 -17.26 10.63
N THR A 354 7.55 -18.29 9.80
CA THR A 354 8.42 -19.46 10.08
C THR A 354 9.91 -19.13 10.04
N GLN A 355 10.29 -18.03 9.38
CA GLN A 355 11.68 -17.58 9.22
C GLN A 355 12.09 -16.48 10.20
N ALA A 356 11.19 -16.01 11.06
CA ALA A 356 11.50 -14.96 12.04
C ALA A 356 12.69 -15.28 12.97
N SER A 357 13.02 -16.56 13.18
CA SER A 357 14.16 -17.01 13.98
C SER A 357 15.37 -17.46 13.18
N SER A 358 15.39 -17.28 11.85
CA SER A 358 16.49 -17.70 10.98
C SER A 358 17.76 -16.86 11.19
N GLY A 359 17.61 -15.63 11.71
CA GLY A 359 18.68 -14.64 11.77
C GLY A 359 18.92 -13.91 10.44
N MET A 360 18.17 -14.25 9.39
CA MET A 360 18.17 -13.55 8.11
C MET A 360 17.23 -12.34 8.18
N SER A 361 17.55 -11.32 7.40
CA SER A 361 16.75 -10.11 7.24
C SER A 361 16.94 -9.56 5.84
N VAL A 362 15.95 -8.84 5.32
CA VAL A 362 16.17 -7.96 4.18
C VAL A 362 17.11 -6.85 4.64
N THR A 363 18.38 -6.93 4.23
CA THR A 363 19.43 -6.03 4.72
C THR A 363 19.40 -4.68 4.03
N LYS A 364 19.93 -3.66 4.71
CA LYS A 364 20.12 -2.31 4.15
C LYS A 364 21.41 -2.23 3.34
N THR A 365 21.40 -1.31 2.37
CA THR A 365 22.54 -0.77 1.60
C THR A 365 23.90 -0.92 2.28
N GLY A 366 24.85 -1.59 1.61
CA GLY A 366 26.25 -1.70 2.04
C GLY A 366 26.59 -2.88 2.95
N SER A 367 25.66 -3.84 3.13
CA SER A 367 25.93 -5.10 3.85
C SER A 367 26.71 -6.12 3.01
N GLU A 368 27.20 -7.20 3.63
CA GLU A 368 27.94 -8.29 2.94
C GLU A 368 27.15 -8.91 1.78
N TYR A 369 25.81 -8.96 1.90
CA TYR A 369 24.90 -9.44 0.86
C TYR A 369 23.93 -8.30 0.47
N ASP A 370 24.49 -7.22 -0.06
CA ASP A 370 23.72 -6.04 -0.50
C ASP A 370 22.76 -6.40 -1.65
N ASN A 371 21.47 -6.51 -1.32
CA ASN A 371 20.38 -6.91 -2.23
C ASN A 371 20.06 -5.92 -3.36
N ARG A 372 20.85 -4.86 -3.50
CA ARG A 372 20.80 -3.92 -4.61
C ARG A 372 21.80 -4.27 -5.70
N VAL A 373 22.74 -5.17 -5.42
CA VAL A 373 23.95 -5.37 -6.23
C VAL A 373 23.81 -6.62 -7.09
N PHE A 374 23.78 -6.42 -8.41
CA PHE A 374 23.68 -7.50 -9.41
C PHE A 374 24.73 -7.31 -10.48
N GLY A 375 25.31 -8.40 -10.98
CA GLY A 375 26.21 -8.35 -12.13
C GLY A 375 25.66 -9.12 -13.31
N LEU A 376 26.06 -8.70 -14.51
CA LEU A 376 25.63 -9.30 -15.77
C LEU A 376 26.51 -10.52 -16.08
N ALA A 377 25.99 -11.70 -15.78
CA ALA A 377 26.68 -12.97 -16.01
C ALA A 377 26.63 -13.42 -17.47
N TYR A 378 25.60 -12.99 -18.22
CA TYR A 378 25.47 -13.26 -19.65
C TYR A 378 24.71 -12.14 -20.34
N THR A 379 25.09 -11.83 -21.58
CA THR A 379 24.32 -10.96 -22.48
C THR A 379 24.44 -11.39 -23.95
N ALA A 380 23.33 -11.34 -24.67
CA ALA A 380 23.25 -11.45 -26.13
C ALA A 380 23.05 -10.09 -26.81
N VAL A 381 22.90 -9.02 -26.02
CA VAL A 381 22.54 -7.66 -26.49
C VAL A 381 23.57 -6.59 -26.13
N GLY A 382 24.72 -6.99 -25.57
CA GLY A 382 25.78 -6.08 -25.12
C GLY A 382 25.72 -5.80 -23.61
N GLU A 383 26.82 -5.24 -23.10
CA GLU A 383 26.97 -4.86 -21.69
C GLU A 383 26.18 -3.60 -21.35
N ASP A 384 25.79 -3.47 -20.08
CA ASP A 384 25.12 -2.27 -19.57
C ASP A 384 26.09 -1.10 -19.42
N VAL A 385 25.71 0.02 -20.03
CA VAL A 385 26.45 1.27 -19.99
C VAL A 385 25.82 2.23 -18.98
N ARG A 386 24.48 2.33 -18.95
CA ARG A 386 23.75 3.19 -18.02
C ARG A 386 23.70 2.60 -16.61
N LYS A 387 23.56 1.28 -16.51
CA LYS A 387 23.56 0.53 -15.24
C LYS A 387 22.45 0.99 -14.30
N ASP A 388 21.26 1.19 -14.86
CA ASP A 388 20.06 1.66 -14.15
C ASP A 388 18.82 0.77 -14.36
N ASP A 389 18.89 -0.22 -15.27
CA ASP A 389 17.77 -1.08 -15.63
C ASP A 389 18.25 -2.49 -16.05
N PHE A 390 17.60 -3.54 -15.55
CA PHE A 390 17.84 -4.90 -16.00
C PHE A 390 17.54 -5.07 -17.51
N LEU A 391 16.61 -4.28 -18.05
CA LEU A 391 16.15 -4.31 -19.44
C LEU A 391 16.96 -3.40 -20.37
N GLU A 392 18.04 -2.77 -19.91
CA GLU A 392 18.94 -1.98 -20.75
C GLU A 392 19.39 -2.78 -21.99
N ASN A 393 19.46 -2.10 -23.15
CA ASN A 393 19.78 -2.65 -24.47
C ASN A 393 18.73 -3.60 -25.10
N ILE A 394 17.64 -3.91 -24.40
CA ILE A 394 16.57 -4.78 -24.93
C ILE A 394 15.48 -3.96 -25.61
N TYR A 395 15.06 -2.87 -24.96
CA TYR A 395 13.99 -2.00 -25.44
C TYR A 395 14.48 -0.65 -26.02
N ASP A 396 15.80 -0.51 -26.20
CA ASP A 396 16.50 0.76 -26.49
C ASP A 396 16.87 1.02 -27.97
N SER A 397 16.29 0.33 -28.97
CA SER A 397 16.70 0.51 -30.39
C SER A 397 15.94 1.62 -31.15
N VAL A 398 16.69 2.33 -32.01
CA VAL A 398 16.41 3.61 -32.68
C VAL A 398 15.05 3.67 -33.40
N GLY A 399 14.22 4.63 -32.98
CA GLY A 399 12.90 4.93 -33.56
C GLY A 399 11.75 4.98 -32.54
N SER A 400 11.98 4.56 -31.30
CA SER A 400 10.98 4.54 -30.21
C SER A 400 11.17 5.61 -29.13
N PHE A 401 12.15 6.51 -29.26
CA PHE A 401 12.37 7.60 -28.30
C PHE A 401 12.72 8.91 -29.01
N THR A 402 11.91 9.94 -28.79
CA THR A 402 12.28 11.34 -28.99
C THR A 402 13.30 11.75 -27.93
N GLU A 403 14.35 12.46 -28.32
CA GLU A 403 15.41 12.97 -27.43
C GLU A 403 14.86 13.61 -26.15
N VAL A 404 15.44 13.23 -25.01
CA VAL A 404 15.50 14.10 -23.83
C VAL A 404 16.96 14.19 -23.41
N GLU A 405 17.41 15.43 -23.23
CA GLU A 405 18.75 15.85 -22.81
C GLU A 405 19.21 15.26 -21.46
N PRO A 406 20.53 15.32 -21.15
CA PRO A 406 21.13 14.61 -20.04
C PRO A 406 20.72 15.17 -18.66
N THR A 407 20.34 14.26 -17.76
CA THR A 407 20.35 14.39 -16.28
C THR A 407 19.58 15.58 -15.68
N ALA A 408 18.29 15.34 -15.45
CA ALA A 408 17.56 15.84 -14.29
C ALA A 408 16.70 14.67 -13.75
N ALA A 409 16.36 14.71 -12.46
CA ALA A 409 15.62 13.68 -11.72
C ALA A 409 14.46 13.05 -12.52
N PRO A 410 14.17 11.74 -12.34
CA PRO A 410 13.16 11.03 -13.12
C PRO A 410 11.84 11.79 -13.10
N THR A 411 11.40 12.24 -14.28
CA THR A 411 10.05 12.76 -14.45
C THR A 411 9.11 11.55 -14.33
N PRO A 412 8.13 11.57 -13.42
CA PRO A 412 7.18 10.47 -13.26
C PRO A 412 6.50 10.17 -14.60
N ALA A 413 6.14 8.90 -14.83
CA ALA A 413 5.18 8.53 -15.87
C ALA A 413 4.01 9.54 -15.84
N PRO A 414 3.49 10.00 -16.99
CA PRO A 414 2.46 11.03 -17.02
C PRO A 414 1.33 10.59 -16.12
N THR A 415 1.22 11.23 -14.96
CA THR A 415 0.17 10.95 -14.00
C THR A 415 -1.12 11.21 -14.78
N PRO A 416 -2.04 10.23 -14.89
CA PRO A 416 -3.30 10.48 -15.56
C PRO A 416 -3.87 11.78 -14.99
N MET A 417 -4.17 12.75 -15.86
CA MET A 417 -4.59 14.06 -15.39
C MET A 417 -5.72 13.85 -14.38
N PRO A 418 -5.62 14.42 -13.17
CA PRO A 418 -6.64 14.22 -12.16
C PRO A 418 -8.00 14.59 -12.76
N ALA A 419 -9.02 13.74 -12.53
CA ALA A 419 -10.35 13.94 -13.13
C ALA A 419 -10.94 15.34 -12.85
N TYR A 420 -10.55 15.97 -11.73
CA TYR A 420 -10.95 17.32 -11.36
C TYR A 420 -10.50 18.39 -12.36
N VAL A 421 -9.46 18.16 -13.16
CA VAL A 421 -8.98 19.13 -14.17
C VAL A 421 -10.08 19.48 -15.17
N SER A 422 -11.00 18.55 -15.43
CA SER A 422 -12.15 18.78 -16.32
C SER A 422 -13.15 19.83 -15.82
N VAL A 423 -13.17 20.09 -14.51
CA VAL A 423 -14.07 21.08 -13.88
C VAL A 423 -13.35 22.35 -13.45
N MET A 424 -12.03 22.44 -13.63
CA MET A 424 -11.25 23.62 -13.26
C MET A 424 -11.56 24.83 -14.16
N PRO A 425 -11.55 26.06 -13.61
CA PRO A 425 -11.56 27.26 -14.44
C PRO A 425 -10.23 27.40 -15.19
N GLN A 426 -10.20 28.28 -16.19
CA GLN A 426 -8.93 28.67 -16.81
C GLN A 426 -8.06 29.41 -15.79
N LEU A 427 -6.82 28.95 -15.62
CA LEU A 427 -5.86 29.54 -14.70
C LEU A 427 -4.79 30.35 -15.44
N ASN A 428 -4.23 31.36 -14.77
CA ASN A 428 -3.04 32.07 -15.21
C ASN A 428 -1.76 31.24 -14.97
N GLU A 429 -0.61 31.79 -15.37
CA GLU A 429 0.69 31.09 -15.27
C GLU A 429 1.09 30.73 -13.84
N LYS A 430 0.59 31.47 -12.83
CA LYS A 430 0.79 31.18 -11.41
C LYS A 430 -0.19 30.13 -10.87
N GLY A 431 -1.18 29.71 -11.66
CA GLY A 431 -2.15 28.69 -11.27
C GLY A 431 -3.35 29.21 -10.47
N PHE A 432 -3.69 30.49 -10.61
CA PHE A 432 -4.83 31.20 -10.01
C PHE A 432 -5.77 31.74 -11.11
N ILE A 433 -6.91 32.33 -10.75
CA ILE A 433 -7.72 33.09 -11.71
C ILE A 433 -7.37 34.58 -11.68
N ASP A 434 -7.68 35.32 -12.74
CA ASP A 434 -7.30 36.74 -12.83
C ASP A 434 -8.28 37.69 -12.13
N GLU A 435 -9.54 37.28 -11.97
CA GLU A 435 -10.57 38.08 -11.32
C GLU A 435 -11.66 37.18 -10.69
N GLY A 436 -12.06 37.51 -9.46
CA GLY A 436 -13.19 36.89 -8.78
C GLY A 436 -12.85 35.59 -8.05
N GLU A 437 -13.85 34.73 -7.86
CA GLU A 437 -13.71 33.43 -7.19
C GLU A 437 -14.47 32.33 -7.96
N PHE A 438 -13.94 31.12 -7.91
CA PHE A 438 -14.53 29.90 -8.42
C PHE A 438 -14.71 28.92 -7.27
N ILE A 439 -15.93 28.42 -7.09
CA ILE A 439 -16.26 27.43 -6.06
C ILE A 439 -16.94 26.23 -6.74
N TYR A 440 -16.41 25.03 -6.50
CA TYR A 440 -17.03 23.76 -6.87
C TYR A 440 -17.09 22.84 -5.66
N SER A 441 -18.20 22.14 -5.49
CA SER A 441 -18.35 21.10 -4.48
C SER A 441 -19.24 19.99 -4.99
N ASN A 442 -18.79 18.75 -4.83
CA ASN A 442 -19.57 17.56 -5.10
C ASN A 442 -19.26 16.50 -4.03
N GLU A 443 -20.17 16.35 -3.07
CA GLU A 443 -20.08 15.38 -1.98
C GLU A 443 -20.08 13.93 -2.46
N GLU A 444 -20.74 13.60 -3.59
CA GLU A 444 -20.76 12.23 -4.13
C GLU A 444 -19.41 11.86 -4.75
N GLU A 445 -18.85 12.76 -5.57
CA GLU A 445 -17.49 12.62 -6.13
C GLU A 445 -16.41 12.75 -5.05
N GLY A 446 -16.74 13.35 -3.91
CA GLY A 446 -15.77 13.66 -2.87
C GLY A 446 -14.77 14.71 -3.31
N LEU A 447 -15.22 15.75 -4.02
CA LEU A 447 -14.37 16.77 -4.62
C LEU A 447 -14.85 18.17 -4.22
N TRP A 448 -13.93 18.99 -3.71
CA TRP A 448 -14.18 20.39 -3.38
C TRP A 448 -13.04 21.25 -3.89
N ILE A 449 -13.37 22.34 -4.59
CA ILE A 449 -12.40 23.22 -5.22
C ILE A 449 -12.78 24.66 -4.91
N PHE A 450 -11.79 25.44 -4.52
CA PHE A 450 -11.86 26.89 -4.49
C PHE A 450 -10.66 27.47 -5.23
N VAL A 451 -10.88 28.49 -6.06
CA VAL A 451 -9.81 29.26 -6.70
C VAL A 451 -10.20 30.72 -6.69
N ASP A 452 -9.32 31.59 -6.24
CA ASP A 452 -9.42 33.04 -6.42
C ASP A 452 -8.12 33.59 -7.04
N GLU A 453 -7.89 34.89 -6.92
CA GLU A 453 -6.72 35.61 -7.44
C GLU A 453 -5.40 35.30 -6.74
N THR A 454 -5.44 34.64 -5.59
CA THR A 454 -4.28 34.41 -4.70
C THR A 454 -4.21 33.02 -4.09
N SER A 455 -5.30 32.26 -4.09
CA SER A 455 -5.46 31.01 -3.36
C SER A 455 -6.09 29.96 -4.26
N LYS A 456 -5.61 28.72 -4.14
CA LYS A 456 -6.24 27.55 -4.76
C LYS A 456 -6.29 26.42 -3.74
N VAL A 457 -7.46 25.84 -3.57
CA VAL A 457 -7.73 24.74 -2.67
C VAL A 457 -8.37 23.63 -3.47
N ILE A 458 -7.82 22.42 -3.40
CA ILE A 458 -8.40 21.22 -3.98
C ILE A 458 -8.44 20.15 -2.91
N ILE A 459 -9.63 19.68 -2.56
CA ILE A 459 -9.84 18.63 -1.58
C ILE A 459 -10.43 17.43 -2.28
N GLN A 460 -9.79 16.28 -2.12
CA GLN A 460 -10.26 15.01 -2.62
C GLN A 460 -10.44 14.04 -1.47
N ARG A 461 -11.64 13.49 -1.34
CA ARG A 461 -11.89 12.34 -0.47
C ARG A 461 -11.41 11.09 -1.18
N LYS A 462 -10.62 10.30 -0.47
CA LYS A 462 -10.04 9.05 -0.94
C LYS A 462 -10.48 7.91 -0.06
N TYR A 463 -10.42 6.73 -0.64
CA TYR A 463 -10.81 5.49 -0.02
C TYR A 463 -9.79 4.43 -0.39
N ASP A 464 -9.41 3.63 0.59
CA ASP A 464 -8.66 2.42 0.41
C ASP A 464 -9.62 1.34 0.83
N ALA A 465 -10.31 0.71 -0.14
CA ALA A 465 -11.28 -0.36 0.10
C ALA A 465 -10.59 -1.69 0.46
N THR A 466 -9.36 -1.59 0.96
CA THR A 466 -8.48 -2.72 1.19
C THR A 466 -7.87 -2.75 2.57
N GLN A 467 -7.81 -1.57 3.17
CA GLN A 467 -7.75 -1.37 4.60
C GLN A 467 -8.87 -0.39 4.88
N PRO A 468 -9.94 -0.70 5.64
CA PRO A 468 -11.08 0.20 5.82
C PRO A 468 -10.58 1.56 6.30
N LEU A 469 -10.46 2.49 5.36
CA LEU A 469 -9.78 3.76 5.50
C LEU A 469 -10.39 4.76 4.52
N THR A 470 -10.88 5.85 5.08
CA THR A 470 -11.27 7.06 4.36
C THR A 470 -10.34 8.18 4.77
N TRP A 471 -9.79 8.92 3.81
CA TRP A 471 -8.99 10.10 4.09
C TRP A 471 -9.28 11.21 3.10
N PHE A 472 -8.76 12.40 3.40
CA PHE A 472 -8.92 13.59 2.58
C PHE A 472 -7.52 14.11 2.25
N GLU A 473 -7.26 14.29 0.97
CA GLU A 473 -6.06 14.91 0.43
C GLU A 473 -6.40 16.33 0.03
N CYS A 474 -5.75 17.29 0.67
CA CYS A 474 -6.01 18.71 0.45
C CYS A 474 -4.74 19.33 -0.11
N GLU A 475 -4.79 19.74 -1.37
CA GLU A 475 -3.73 20.47 -2.05
C GLU A 475 -4.04 21.97 -1.96
N LEU A 476 -3.09 22.75 -1.48
CA LEU A 476 -3.29 24.13 -1.04
C LEU A 476 -2.19 25.01 -1.63
N TRP A 477 -2.57 26.00 -2.43
CA TRP A 477 -1.64 26.98 -2.99
C TRP A 477 -1.99 28.39 -2.54
N GLY A 478 -0.96 29.18 -2.28
CA GLY A 478 -1.04 30.62 -2.03
C GLY A 478 -0.01 31.40 -2.83
N ASP A 479 -0.39 32.55 -3.39
CA ASP A 479 0.53 33.50 -4.03
C ASP A 479 1.33 34.22 -2.93
N VAL A 480 2.49 33.66 -2.61
CA VAL A 480 3.40 34.17 -1.57
C VAL A 480 3.78 35.63 -1.83
N GLU A 481 3.91 36.05 -3.09
CA GLU A 481 4.23 37.44 -3.45
C GLU A 481 3.12 38.43 -3.05
N LYS A 482 1.88 37.94 -2.97
CA LYS A 482 0.72 38.69 -2.47
C LYS A 482 0.43 38.43 -0.98
N GLY A 483 1.29 37.67 -0.31
CA GLY A 483 1.20 37.37 1.12
C GLY A 483 0.19 36.29 1.49
N GLU A 484 -0.30 35.51 0.53
CA GLU A 484 -1.22 34.42 0.81
C GLU A 484 -0.46 33.13 1.17
N VAL A 485 -0.58 32.72 2.43
CA VAL A 485 0.10 31.56 3.02
C VAL A 485 -0.81 30.87 4.04
N LEU A 486 -0.49 29.63 4.43
CA LEU A 486 -1.18 28.93 5.51
C LEU A 486 -1.06 29.69 6.84
N LYS A 487 -2.18 30.04 7.47
CA LYS A 487 -2.17 30.85 8.70
C LYS A 487 -3.09 30.30 9.78
N THR A 488 -2.71 30.49 11.04
CA THR A 488 -3.59 30.19 12.16
C THR A 488 -4.62 31.28 12.36
N THR A 489 -5.90 30.92 12.32
CA THR A 489 -7.02 31.81 12.62
C THR A 489 -7.59 31.50 14.00
N GLN A 490 -7.48 32.46 14.91
CA GLN A 490 -8.10 32.36 16.24
C GLN A 490 -9.60 32.61 16.16
N ASN A 491 -10.41 31.81 16.86
CA ASN A 491 -11.83 32.12 17.00
C ASN A 491 -12.06 33.49 17.65
N ASP A 492 -11.30 33.79 18.71
CA ASP A 492 -11.32 35.08 19.40
C ASP A 492 -9.87 35.57 19.59
N PRO A 493 -9.37 36.47 18.71
CA PRO A 493 -8.00 36.99 18.78
C PRO A 493 -7.68 37.70 20.11
N GLU A 494 -8.66 38.35 20.74
CA GLU A 494 -8.47 39.06 22.02
C GLU A 494 -8.41 38.08 23.20
N LYS A 495 -9.06 36.91 23.06
CA LYS A 495 -9.10 35.85 24.08
C LYS A 495 -8.47 34.55 23.58
N MET A 496 -7.33 34.70 22.90
CA MET A 496 -6.54 33.61 22.32
C MET A 496 -6.45 32.39 23.24
N GLY A 497 -6.80 31.22 22.72
CA GLY A 497 -6.78 29.95 23.44
C GLY A 497 -7.86 29.72 24.52
N LYS A 498 -8.72 30.71 24.83
CA LYS A 498 -9.72 30.60 25.92
C LYS A 498 -11.12 30.23 25.45
N VAL A 499 -11.50 30.60 24.23
CA VAL A 499 -12.83 30.33 23.68
C VAL A 499 -12.74 29.17 22.70
N ARG A 500 -13.36 28.03 23.03
CA ARG A 500 -13.41 26.85 22.15
C ARG A 500 -14.77 26.71 21.50
N VAL A 501 -14.79 26.59 20.18
CA VAL A 501 -15.98 26.41 19.35
C VAL A 501 -15.74 25.30 18.33
N ASP A 502 -16.81 24.86 17.66
CA ASP A 502 -16.66 24.00 16.49
C ASP A 502 -15.80 24.68 15.42
N ALA A 503 -14.91 23.93 14.75
CA ALA A 503 -14.01 24.49 13.75
C ALA A 503 -14.76 25.22 12.62
N THR A 504 -15.97 24.75 12.28
CA THR A 504 -16.83 25.39 11.28
C THR A 504 -17.25 26.79 11.68
N GLU A 505 -17.43 27.07 12.97
CA GLU A 505 -17.83 28.40 13.45
C GLU A 505 -16.68 29.40 13.33
N THR A 506 -15.45 28.97 13.63
CA THR A 506 -14.26 29.79 13.40
C THR A 506 -14.09 30.10 11.91
N ALA A 507 -14.25 29.09 11.05
CA ALA A 507 -14.13 29.27 9.60
C ALA A 507 -15.17 30.27 9.06
N LYS A 508 -16.45 30.10 9.42
CA LYS A 508 -17.53 31.03 9.03
C LYS A 508 -17.31 32.44 9.56
N LYS A 509 -16.90 32.58 10.82
CA LYS A 509 -16.71 33.89 11.46
C LYS A 509 -15.66 34.73 10.75
N HIS A 510 -14.63 34.09 10.19
CA HIS A 510 -13.46 34.75 9.62
C HIS A 510 -13.29 34.51 8.12
N GLY A 511 -14.33 34.01 7.44
CA GLY A 511 -14.31 33.80 6.00
C GLY A 511 -13.27 32.79 5.50
N VAL A 512 -12.81 31.85 6.33
CA VAL A 512 -11.73 30.92 5.96
C VAL A 512 -12.26 29.80 5.07
N VAL A 513 -11.71 29.67 3.87
CA VAL A 513 -12.17 28.71 2.86
C VAL A 513 -11.81 27.28 3.23
N PHE A 514 -10.52 26.99 3.39
CA PHE A 514 -10.01 25.72 3.88
C PHE A 514 -9.57 25.88 5.33
N ALA A 515 -10.05 25.02 6.22
CA ALA A 515 -9.63 25.02 7.61
C ALA A 515 -9.43 23.60 8.16
N MET A 516 -8.41 23.42 9.00
CA MET A 516 -8.06 22.19 9.70
C MET A 516 -7.75 22.51 11.18
N ASN A 517 -7.74 21.49 12.04
CA ASN A 517 -7.26 21.65 13.42
C ASN A 517 -5.76 21.99 13.49
N THR A 518 -5.29 22.31 14.70
CA THR A 518 -3.89 22.66 14.98
C THR A 518 -3.23 21.65 15.94
N ASP A 519 -2.16 22.04 16.63
CA ASP A 519 -1.46 21.28 17.68
C ASP A 519 -2.27 21.07 18.98
N TYR A 520 -3.43 21.72 19.08
CA TYR A 520 -4.33 21.71 20.23
C TYR A 520 -3.63 22.00 21.58
N TYR A 521 -2.63 22.90 21.58
CA TYR A 521 -1.82 23.23 22.76
C TYR A 521 -2.66 23.63 23.99
N THR A 522 -3.82 24.25 23.77
CA THR A 522 -4.69 24.71 24.85
C THR A 522 -5.15 23.56 25.76
N TYR A 523 -5.19 22.31 25.28
CA TYR A 523 -5.48 21.17 26.12
C TYR A 523 -4.38 20.90 27.14
N ARG A 524 -3.11 21.03 26.72
CA ARG A 524 -1.94 20.91 27.62
C ARG A 524 -1.94 22.05 28.64
N VAL A 525 -2.34 23.25 28.26
CA VAL A 525 -2.44 24.40 29.18
C VAL A 525 -3.60 24.26 30.18
N ALA A 526 -4.80 23.99 29.68
CA ALA A 526 -6.03 24.17 30.47
C ALA A 526 -6.60 22.89 31.10
N VAL A 527 -6.21 21.71 30.59
CA VAL A 527 -6.80 20.43 31.03
C VAL A 527 -5.73 19.50 31.59
N ASN A 528 -4.56 19.41 30.94
CA ASN A 528 -3.48 18.52 31.34
C ASN A 528 -2.18 19.30 31.61
N ASN A 529 -2.23 20.18 32.61
CA ASN A 529 -1.17 21.13 32.94
C ASN A 529 0.06 20.51 33.64
N SER A 530 0.10 19.18 33.78
CA SER A 530 1.28 18.47 34.29
C SER A 530 2.27 18.08 33.19
N ARG A 531 1.94 18.34 31.92
CA ARG A 531 2.82 18.08 30.77
C ARG A 531 3.45 19.38 30.29
N LYS A 532 4.64 19.25 29.68
CA LYS A 532 5.30 20.33 28.93
C LYS A 532 4.34 20.92 27.89
N THR A 533 4.32 22.24 27.76
CA THR A 533 3.44 22.89 26.77
C THR A 533 4.05 22.88 25.37
N GLY A 534 5.39 22.89 25.28
CA GLY A 534 6.15 23.06 24.05
C GLY A 534 6.42 24.53 23.71
N VAL A 535 7.00 24.75 22.54
CA VAL A 535 7.21 26.08 21.94
C VAL A 535 5.99 26.43 21.11
N VAL A 536 5.26 27.47 21.53
CA VAL A 536 4.00 27.88 20.88
C VAL A 536 4.08 29.36 20.54
N ILE A 537 4.03 29.65 19.24
CA ILE A 537 3.99 31.01 18.69
C ILE A 537 2.73 31.13 17.85
N ARG A 538 2.01 32.24 18.00
CA ARG A 538 0.86 32.60 17.16
C ARG A 538 0.98 34.05 16.74
N ASP A 539 0.88 34.34 15.45
CA ASP A 539 0.92 35.71 14.91
C ASP A 539 2.14 36.53 15.42
N GLY A 540 3.32 35.89 15.42
CA GLY A 540 4.59 36.46 15.89
C GLY A 540 4.70 36.64 17.41
N ARG A 541 3.71 36.17 18.18
CA ARG A 541 3.68 36.30 19.64
C ARG A 541 4.05 34.98 20.31
N ILE A 542 5.10 35.01 21.13
CA ILE A 542 5.47 33.89 21.99
C ILE A 542 4.38 33.70 23.05
N LEU A 543 3.70 32.56 23.01
CA LEU A 543 2.71 32.17 24.02
C LEU A 543 3.35 31.28 25.10
N TYR A 544 4.18 30.33 24.66
CA TYR A 544 4.87 29.39 25.53
C TYR A 544 6.26 29.06 24.97
N ASP A 545 7.22 28.90 25.88
CA ASP A 545 8.56 28.40 25.60
C ASP A 545 8.92 27.37 26.67
N ASP A 546 8.24 26.22 26.62
CA ASP A 546 8.36 25.14 27.60
C ASP A 546 8.70 23.83 26.88
N ARG A 547 9.90 23.80 26.29
CA ARG A 547 10.44 22.64 25.59
C ARG A 547 10.93 21.54 26.53
N TYR A 548 11.15 20.36 25.94
CA TYR A 548 11.93 19.29 26.54
C TYR A 548 13.43 19.59 26.44
N ASP A 549 14.20 19.01 27.36
CA ASP A 549 15.63 18.80 27.20
C ASP A 549 15.89 17.46 26.48
N ALA A 550 17.06 17.34 25.84
CA ALA A 550 17.36 16.21 24.96
C ALA A 550 17.34 14.85 25.68
N ASP A 551 17.68 14.82 26.97
CA ASP A 551 17.70 13.63 27.82
C ASP A 551 16.32 13.25 28.38
N GLU A 552 15.31 14.11 28.22
CA GLU A 552 13.92 13.82 28.60
C GLU A 552 13.15 13.04 27.52
N ILE A 553 13.71 12.90 26.32
CA ILE A 553 13.01 12.26 25.19
C ILE A 553 13.22 10.75 25.17
N SER A 554 12.11 10.02 25.03
CA SER A 554 12.08 8.58 24.77
C SER A 554 11.16 8.26 23.58
N ASP A 555 11.35 7.12 22.93
CA ASP A 555 10.55 6.69 21.77
C ASP A 555 9.06 6.50 22.10
N SER A 556 8.75 6.26 23.38
CA SER A 556 7.38 6.13 23.88
C SER A 556 6.68 7.46 24.21
N LEU A 557 7.39 8.59 24.15
CA LEU A 557 6.86 9.89 24.55
C LEU A 557 5.90 10.45 23.49
N PHE A 558 4.61 10.59 23.85
CA PHE A 558 3.60 11.14 22.94
C PHE A 558 2.61 12.11 23.64
N PRO A 559 2.37 13.31 23.08
CA PRO A 559 3.11 13.92 21.97
C PRO A 559 4.56 14.21 22.37
N ASN A 560 5.50 14.12 21.42
CA ASN A 560 6.92 14.39 21.67
C ASN A 560 7.27 15.89 21.63
N LEU A 561 6.29 16.71 21.24
CA LEU A 561 6.34 18.16 21.12
C LEU A 561 7.37 18.65 20.10
N ASP A 562 7.74 17.82 19.11
CA ASP A 562 8.45 18.32 17.94
C ASP A 562 7.66 19.50 17.36
N THR A 563 8.36 20.37 16.65
CA THR A 563 7.83 21.66 16.23
C THR A 563 7.65 21.76 14.72
N LEU A 564 6.63 22.51 14.30
CA LEU A 564 6.41 22.97 12.94
C LEU A 564 6.34 24.49 12.95
N ALA A 565 7.22 25.16 12.22
CA ALA A 565 7.26 26.61 12.10
C ALA A 565 6.85 27.08 10.70
N PHE A 566 6.15 28.20 10.63
CA PHE A 566 5.63 28.82 9.41
C PHE A 566 6.29 30.18 9.18
N TYR A 567 6.71 30.45 7.94
CA TYR A 567 7.46 31.66 7.59
C TYR A 567 6.78 32.50 6.49
N PRO A 568 6.98 33.84 6.49
CA PRO A 568 6.34 34.74 5.51
C PRO A 568 6.71 34.47 4.05
N ASP A 569 7.84 33.81 3.78
CA ASP A 569 8.25 33.38 2.44
C ASP A 569 7.52 32.11 1.96
N GLY A 570 6.53 31.65 2.73
CA GLY A 570 5.75 30.46 2.45
C GLY A 570 6.44 29.16 2.85
N SER A 571 7.66 29.19 3.38
CA SER A 571 8.35 27.97 3.80
C SER A 571 7.81 27.41 5.13
N LEU A 572 7.97 26.09 5.32
CA LEU A 572 7.76 25.38 6.58
C LEU A 572 9.09 24.78 7.05
N SER A 573 9.32 24.72 8.36
CA SER A 573 10.46 23.98 8.94
C SER A 573 10.04 23.13 10.13
N VAL A 574 10.70 21.98 10.29
CA VAL A 574 10.46 21.06 11.42
C VAL A 574 11.74 20.77 12.20
N HIS A 575 11.59 20.70 13.52
CA HIS A 575 12.67 20.45 14.45
C HIS A 575 12.22 19.53 15.58
N HIS A 576 13.18 18.83 16.19
CA HIS A 576 12.91 18.17 17.45
C HIS A 576 12.60 19.20 18.54
N SER A 577 11.77 18.78 19.50
CA SER A 577 11.27 19.63 20.57
C SER A 577 12.35 20.35 21.38
N TYR A 578 13.55 19.78 21.48
CA TYR A 578 14.67 20.33 22.26
C TYR A 578 15.61 21.25 21.46
N GLU A 579 15.46 21.36 20.13
CA GLU A 579 16.46 22.02 19.28
C GLU A 579 16.44 23.55 19.38
N LEU A 580 15.27 24.16 19.42
CA LEU A 580 15.10 25.62 19.28
C LEU A 580 14.19 26.20 20.36
N THR A 581 14.54 27.39 20.86
CA THR A 581 13.70 28.18 21.75
C THR A 581 12.66 28.98 20.96
N ALA A 582 11.67 29.56 21.65
CA ALA A 582 10.71 30.44 21.00
C ALA A 582 11.39 31.68 20.39
N GLN A 583 12.42 32.22 21.06
CA GLN A 583 13.16 33.37 20.54
C GLN A 583 13.96 33.03 19.28
N ASP A 584 14.57 31.83 19.21
CA ASP A 584 15.27 31.39 17.99
C ASP A 584 14.34 31.36 16.77
N TYR A 585 13.07 30.96 16.96
CA TYR A 585 12.07 30.99 15.90
C TYR A 585 11.68 32.41 15.48
N ILE A 586 11.47 33.31 16.45
CA ILE A 586 11.20 34.73 16.17
C ILE A 586 12.35 35.35 15.38
N ASP A 587 13.59 35.08 15.78
CA ASP A 587 14.78 35.63 15.12
C ASP A 587 14.95 35.10 13.69
N ARG A 588 14.41 33.91 13.40
CA ARG A 588 14.31 33.32 12.05
C ARG A 588 13.10 33.81 11.25
N GLY A 589 12.24 34.64 11.85
CA GLY A 589 11.07 35.22 11.20
C GLY A 589 9.82 34.34 11.22
N ALA A 590 9.74 33.31 12.05
CA ALA A 590 8.54 32.49 12.15
C ALA A 590 7.36 33.30 12.75
N TYR A 591 6.18 33.24 12.12
CA TYR A 591 4.98 33.86 12.67
C TYR A 591 4.11 32.88 13.46
N ASP A 592 4.08 31.61 13.08
CA ASP A 592 3.40 30.54 13.82
C ASP A 592 4.41 29.42 14.12
N VAL A 593 4.31 28.85 15.31
CA VAL A 593 5.04 27.62 15.69
C VAL A 593 4.10 26.70 16.46
N PHE A 594 3.90 25.49 15.91
CA PHE A 594 3.10 24.43 16.49
C PHE A 594 3.99 23.47 17.26
N SER A 595 3.50 22.96 18.39
CA SER A 595 4.18 21.92 19.19
C SER A 595 3.28 20.69 19.36
N PHE A 596 3.59 19.59 18.69
CA PHE A 596 2.87 18.33 18.82
C PHE A 596 3.71 17.13 18.39
N GLY A 597 3.85 16.94 17.08
CA GLY A 597 4.75 15.98 16.49
C GLY A 597 4.27 14.52 16.51
N PRO A 598 5.13 13.59 16.07
CA PRO A 598 6.46 13.86 15.52
C PRO A 598 6.39 14.61 14.18
N TYR A 599 7.49 15.24 13.76
CA TYR A 599 7.61 15.54 12.33
C TYR A 599 7.69 14.22 11.55
N LEU A 600 7.09 14.21 10.37
CA LEU A 600 6.95 13.02 9.52
C LEU A 600 8.01 12.99 8.42
N ILE A 601 8.31 14.16 7.83
CA ILE A 601 9.28 14.32 6.75
C ILE A 601 10.13 15.55 7.01
N LYS A 602 11.44 15.43 6.80
CA LYS A 602 12.40 16.54 6.80
C LYS A 602 13.34 16.36 5.60
N ASP A 603 13.45 17.38 4.76
CA ASP A 603 14.26 17.37 3.54
C ASP A 603 13.93 16.18 2.61
N GLY A 604 12.63 15.89 2.45
CA GLY A 604 12.12 14.78 1.65
C GLY A 604 12.32 13.39 2.27
N LYS A 605 12.96 13.29 3.44
CA LYS A 605 13.25 12.02 4.12
C LYS A 605 12.28 11.76 5.27
N LEU A 606 11.81 10.52 5.37
CA LEU A 606 10.94 10.10 6.47
C LEU A 606 11.68 10.14 7.81
N SER A 607 10.95 10.54 8.84
CA SER A 607 11.42 10.54 10.23
C SER A 607 11.46 9.12 10.80
N GLU A 608 12.58 8.72 11.37
CA GLU A 608 12.70 7.43 12.08
C GLU A 608 11.67 7.33 13.23
N ARG A 609 11.43 8.43 13.95
CA ARG A 609 10.41 8.51 15.01
C ARG A 609 8.99 8.22 14.52
N ALA A 610 8.68 8.47 13.24
CA ALA A 610 7.37 8.14 12.69
C ALA A 610 7.14 6.62 12.63
N TYR A 611 8.21 5.82 12.57
CA TYR A 611 8.16 4.36 12.61
C TYR A 611 8.28 3.80 14.04
N ASP A 612 9.00 4.48 14.93
CA ASP A 612 9.15 4.05 16.33
C ASP A 612 7.95 4.44 17.22
N THR A 613 7.14 5.41 16.78
CA THR A 613 5.90 5.77 17.47
C THR A 613 4.91 4.61 17.40
N SER A 614 4.19 4.37 18.51
CA SER A 614 3.11 3.37 18.63
C SER A 614 2.37 3.03 17.33
N ASN A 615 2.33 1.75 16.97
CA ASN A 615 1.57 1.18 15.83
C ASN A 615 0.04 1.23 16.00
N THR A 616 -0.48 2.14 16.84
CA THR A 616 -1.93 2.31 17.05
C THR A 616 -2.56 3.14 15.95
N ARG A 617 -3.57 2.54 15.31
CA ARG A 617 -4.42 3.21 14.33
C ARG A 617 -5.39 4.17 15.02
N ASN A 618 -5.43 5.41 14.55
CA ASN A 618 -6.31 6.46 15.04
C ASN A 618 -6.70 7.38 13.89
N PRO A 619 -7.73 8.25 14.04
CA PRO A 619 -7.84 9.43 13.21
C PRO A 619 -6.55 10.24 13.34
N ARG A 620 -5.96 10.66 12.23
CA ARG A 620 -4.72 11.44 12.21
C ARG A 620 -4.86 12.61 11.25
N ALA A 621 -4.12 13.67 11.51
CA ALA A 621 -4.05 14.83 10.63
C ALA A 621 -2.59 15.28 10.50
N ALA A 622 -2.21 15.73 9.30
CA ALA A 622 -0.88 16.20 8.99
C ALA A 622 -0.91 17.40 8.06
N ILE A 623 0.10 18.25 8.18
CA ILE A 623 0.38 19.37 7.29
C ILE A 623 1.80 19.19 6.75
N GLY A 624 1.99 19.48 5.48
CA GLY A 624 3.29 19.45 4.82
C GLY A 624 3.40 20.48 3.72
N MET A 625 4.61 20.59 3.18
CA MET A 625 4.99 21.52 2.13
C MET A 625 5.75 20.75 1.05
N VAL A 626 5.31 20.91 -0.19
CA VAL A 626 6.03 20.45 -1.39
C VAL A 626 7.10 21.47 -1.73
N GLU A 627 6.70 22.74 -1.86
CA GLU A 627 7.57 23.89 -2.03
C GLU A 627 6.92 25.14 -1.38
N PRO A 628 7.64 26.23 -1.13
CA PRO A 628 7.06 27.42 -0.51
C PRO A 628 5.82 27.92 -1.26
N GLY A 629 4.70 28.04 -0.56
CA GLY A 629 3.40 28.40 -1.16
C GLY A 629 2.58 27.24 -1.72
N HIS A 630 3.13 26.01 -1.81
CA HIS A 630 2.40 24.78 -2.14
C HIS A 630 2.44 23.80 -0.95
N TYR A 631 1.30 23.66 -0.30
CA TYR A 631 1.12 22.83 0.89
C TYR A 631 0.18 21.68 0.62
N VAL A 632 0.35 20.64 1.45
CA VAL A 632 -0.50 19.47 1.49
C VAL A 632 -1.02 19.33 2.90
N ALA A 633 -2.33 19.11 3.05
CA ALA A 633 -2.91 18.66 4.30
C ALA A 633 -3.61 17.32 4.10
N ILE A 634 -3.34 16.37 4.99
CA ILE A 634 -4.00 15.06 5.00
C ILE A 634 -4.75 14.91 6.30
N MET A 635 -5.99 14.45 6.21
CA MET A 635 -6.75 14.00 7.37
C MET A 635 -7.31 12.61 7.09
N CYS A 636 -6.94 11.66 7.93
CA CYS A 636 -7.44 10.29 7.91
C CYS A 636 -8.54 10.15 8.95
N GLU A 637 -9.73 9.72 8.50
CA GLU A 637 -10.79 9.32 9.42
C GLU A 637 -10.34 8.11 10.24
N GLY A 638 -10.93 7.88 11.41
CA GLY A 638 -10.59 6.71 12.22
C GLY A 638 -11.68 6.37 13.23
N ARG A 639 -11.59 5.17 13.82
CA ARG A 639 -12.57 4.64 14.79
C ARG A 639 -14.00 4.53 14.24
N LEU A 640 -14.12 4.42 12.91
CA LEU A 640 -15.37 4.20 12.19
C LEU A 640 -15.33 2.82 11.55
N GLN A 641 -16.50 2.24 11.30
CA GLN A 641 -16.59 0.99 10.54
C GLN A 641 -15.93 1.12 9.15
N ARG A 642 -16.14 2.27 8.48
CA ARG A 642 -15.53 2.59 7.18
C ARG A 642 -14.09 3.10 7.25
N SER A 643 -13.58 3.39 8.44
CA SER A 643 -12.24 3.95 8.62
C SER A 643 -11.67 3.61 9.99
N SER A 644 -10.76 2.65 10.06
CA SER A 644 -10.07 2.27 11.30
C SER A 644 -9.04 3.32 11.74
N GLY A 645 -8.58 4.14 10.80
CA GLY A 645 -7.48 5.08 10.99
C GLY A 645 -6.13 4.50 10.62
N VAL A 646 -5.10 5.31 10.77
CA VAL A 646 -3.75 5.02 10.27
C VAL A 646 -2.71 5.05 11.39
N THR A 647 -1.64 4.30 11.19
CA THR A 647 -0.42 4.42 11.99
C THR A 647 0.31 5.71 11.61
N MET A 648 1.27 6.12 12.44
CA MET A 648 2.10 7.29 12.15
C MET A 648 2.96 7.07 10.90
N SER A 649 3.54 5.88 10.75
CA SER A 649 4.32 5.48 9.56
C SER A 649 3.49 5.54 8.27
N TYR A 650 2.24 5.06 8.28
CA TYR A 650 1.37 5.14 7.12
C TYR A 650 1.04 6.59 6.74
N LEU A 651 0.75 7.45 7.73
CA LEU A 651 0.54 8.88 7.49
C LEU A 651 1.79 9.54 6.88
N ALA A 652 2.98 9.18 7.37
CA ALA A 652 4.24 9.68 6.84
C ALA A 652 4.46 9.25 5.37
N LYS A 653 4.18 7.99 5.05
CA LYS A 653 4.23 7.47 3.66
C LYS A 653 3.22 8.17 2.75
N LEU A 654 1.99 8.43 3.23
CA LEU A 654 1.01 9.22 2.49
C LEU A 654 1.49 10.64 2.21
N MET A 655 2.09 11.33 3.19
CA MET A 655 2.65 12.67 2.96
C MET A 655 3.82 12.61 1.95
N ARG A 656 4.64 11.55 1.98
CA ARG A 656 5.74 11.35 1.03
C ARG A 656 5.24 11.12 -0.39
N SER A 657 4.13 10.38 -0.56
CA SER A 657 3.52 10.17 -1.88
C SER A 657 2.96 11.45 -2.50
N LYS A 658 2.82 12.52 -1.71
CA LYS A 658 2.51 13.89 -2.16
C LYS A 658 3.74 14.76 -2.36
N ASN A 659 4.94 14.17 -2.44
CA ASN A 659 6.21 14.86 -2.67
C ASN A 659 6.56 15.94 -1.64
N CYS A 660 5.97 15.86 -0.43
CA CYS A 660 6.28 16.80 0.64
C CYS A 660 7.77 16.75 1.00
N GLN A 661 8.43 17.91 1.02
CA GLN A 661 9.79 18.09 1.52
C GLN A 661 9.81 18.23 3.05
N VAL A 662 8.72 18.76 3.61
CA VAL A 662 8.47 18.86 5.05
C VAL A 662 7.07 18.34 5.33
N ALA A 663 6.91 17.54 6.38
CA ALA A 663 5.60 17.12 6.85
C ALA A 663 5.59 16.92 8.36
N PHE A 664 4.44 17.18 8.98
CA PHE A 664 4.30 17.21 10.44
C PHE A 664 2.95 16.67 10.88
N ASN A 665 2.95 15.77 11.86
CA ASN A 665 1.72 15.30 12.50
C ASN A 665 1.21 16.35 13.49
N ILE A 666 0.00 16.84 13.26
CA ILE A 666 -0.72 17.71 14.20
C ILE A 666 -1.64 16.88 15.11
N ASP A 667 -2.41 17.53 15.99
CA ASP A 667 -3.30 16.77 16.87
C ASP A 667 -4.35 15.99 16.05
N GLY A 668 -4.73 14.82 16.55
CA GLY A 668 -5.62 13.90 15.86
C GLY A 668 -6.71 13.36 16.76
N GLY A 669 -7.15 12.13 16.51
CA GLY A 669 -8.23 11.55 17.29
C GLY A 669 -9.50 12.39 17.18
N GLN A 670 -10.00 12.92 18.31
CA GLN A 670 -11.25 13.67 18.34
C GLN A 670 -11.12 15.12 17.83
N THR A 671 -9.91 15.66 17.63
CA THR A 671 -9.71 17.01 17.04
C THR A 671 -9.62 16.99 15.53
N ALA A 672 -9.35 15.84 14.91
CA ALA A 672 -9.10 15.73 13.47
C ALA A 672 -10.30 16.24 12.65
N VAL A 673 -10.08 17.30 11.87
CA VAL A 673 -11.13 17.97 11.09
C VAL A 673 -10.60 18.54 9.79
N VAL A 674 -11.40 18.43 8.73
CA VAL A 674 -11.26 19.22 7.50
C VAL A 674 -12.56 19.97 7.28
N VAL A 675 -12.46 21.28 7.07
CA VAL A 675 -13.57 22.19 6.82
C VAL A 675 -13.35 22.85 5.47
N PHE A 676 -14.40 22.88 4.65
CA PHE A 676 -14.45 23.63 3.40
C PHE A 676 -15.69 24.51 3.37
N MET A 677 -15.53 25.80 3.09
CA MET A 677 -16.62 26.78 3.00
C MET A 677 -17.55 26.77 4.23
N GLY A 678 -16.99 26.49 5.42
CA GLY A 678 -17.74 26.43 6.67
C GLY A 678 -18.49 25.12 6.93
N LYS A 679 -18.30 24.07 6.12
CA LYS A 679 -18.83 22.71 6.35
C LYS A 679 -17.70 21.75 6.71
N GLN A 680 -17.88 20.98 7.79
CA GLN A 680 -17.00 19.84 8.10
C GLN A 680 -17.24 18.74 7.05
N LEU A 681 -16.17 18.29 6.39
CA LEU A 681 -16.25 17.27 5.35
C LEU A 681 -16.13 15.84 5.89
N ASN A 682 -15.33 15.67 6.93
CA ASN A 682 -15.00 14.36 7.47
C ASN A 682 -15.90 13.90 8.61
N LYS A 683 -15.76 12.63 8.98
CA LYS A 683 -16.31 12.02 10.19
C LYS A 683 -15.19 11.41 11.01
N ILE A 684 -15.35 11.41 12.33
CA ILE A 684 -14.44 10.72 13.27
C ILE A 684 -15.22 9.90 14.28
N GLY A 685 -14.75 8.70 14.62
CA GLY A 685 -15.40 7.87 15.62
C GLY A 685 -15.03 8.25 17.05
N ALA A 686 -16.00 8.13 17.97
CA ALA A 686 -15.83 8.38 19.40
C ALA A 686 -15.25 7.18 20.15
N TYR A 687 -14.76 7.40 21.38
CA TYR A 687 -14.41 6.34 22.32
C TYR A 687 -15.65 5.70 23.01
N ASP A 688 -16.82 6.36 23.00
CA ASP A 688 -17.94 6.02 23.90
C ASP A 688 -19.38 6.44 23.48
N GLY A 689 -19.73 6.49 22.18
CA GLY A 689 -21.17 6.44 21.79
C GLY A 689 -21.70 7.43 20.74
N GLY A 690 -21.16 7.46 19.53
CA GLY A 690 -21.92 7.84 18.32
C GLY A 690 -21.82 9.28 17.81
N LYS A 691 -21.02 10.18 18.40
CA LYS A 691 -20.75 11.51 17.81
C LYS A 691 -19.67 11.43 16.72
N THR A 692 -19.95 12.01 15.55
CA THR A 692 -19.03 12.03 14.39
C THR A 692 -18.29 13.35 14.16
N ASN A 693 -18.59 14.38 14.97
CA ASN A 693 -18.03 15.72 14.81
C ASN A 693 -16.72 15.86 15.58
N SER A 694 -15.87 16.75 15.09
CA SER A 694 -14.65 17.16 15.79
C SER A 694 -14.98 17.84 17.12
N ARG A 695 -14.05 17.74 18.07
CA ARG A 695 -14.19 18.44 19.34
C ARG A 695 -14.00 19.95 19.12
N PRO A 696 -14.65 20.81 19.92
CA PRO A 696 -14.39 22.24 19.89
C PRO A 696 -12.91 22.59 20.15
N THR A 697 -12.35 23.46 19.32
CA THR A 697 -10.99 24.02 19.43
C THR A 697 -11.04 25.55 19.48
N SER A 698 -9.93 26.20 19.82
CA SER A 698 -9.85 27.66 19.90
C SER A 698 -9.41 28.34 18.61
N GLU A 699 -8.88 27.56 17.67
CA GLU A 699 -8.21 28.00 16.47
C GLU A 699 -8.30 26.93 15.39
N VAL A 700 -8.12 27.37 14.15
CA VAL A 700 -7.93 26.53 12.97
C VAL A 700 -6.72 27.03 12.20
N VAL A 701 -6.08 26.18 11.43
CA VAL A 701 -5.09 26.57 10.42
C VAL A 701 -5.73 26.45 9.05
N GLY A 702 -5.51 27.42 8.17
CA GLY A 702 -6.23 27.49 6.90
C GLY A 702 -5.63 28.44 5.89
N ILE A 703 -6.21 28.42 4.68
CA ILE A 703 -5.85 29.26 3.54
C ILE A 703 -7.11 29.59 2.73
N GLY A 704 -7.07 30.70 1.99
CA GLY A 704 -8.19 31.24 1.22
C GLY A 704 -9.18 32.02 2.08
N HIS A 705 -9.73 33.08 1.50
CA HIS A 705 -10.77 33.89 2.12
C HIS A 705 -11.93 34.13 1.16
N SER A 706 -13.17 33.95 1.63
CA SER A 706 -14.37 34.25 0.84
C SER A 706 -15.53 34.69 1.72
N ASP A 707 -16.28 35.69 1.25
CA ASP A 707 -17.53 36.11 1.89
C ASP A 707 -18.65 35.06 1.72
N GLN A 708 -18.46 34.06 0.85
CA GLN A 708 -19.40 32.95 0.66
C GLN A 708 -19.26 31.87 1.73
N VAL A 709 -18.27 31.91 2.61
CA VAL A 709 -18.09 30.89 3.67
C VAL A 709 -19.29 30.91 4.63
N GLY A 710 -19.98 29.78 4.75
CA GLY A 710 -21.23 29.66 5.51
C GLY A 710 -22.50 30.11 4.79
N ILE A 711 -22.37 30.70 3.60
CA ILE A 711 -23.49 31.07 2.71
C ILE A 711 -23.62 30.05 1.58
N TYR A 712 -22.50 29.66 0.98
CA TYR A 712 -22.44 28.65 -0.07
C TYR A 712 -22.90 27.29 0.45
N GLU A 713 -23.87 26.69 -0.22
CA GLU A 713 -24.34 25.34 0.08
C GLU A 713 -23.35 24.33 -0.52
N VAL A 714 -22.54 23.72 0.33
CA VAL A 714 -21.61 22.66 -0.07
C VAL A 714 -22.42 21.38 -0.38
N LYS A 715 -22.66 21.20 -1.69
CA LYS A 715 -23.44 20.11 -2.29
C LYS A 715 -22.72 18.78 -2.25
#